data_AF-A0A2S1KRQ3-F1
#
_entry.id   AF-A0A2S1KRQ3-F1
#
_cell.length_a   1.000
_cell.length_b   1.000
_cell.length_c   1.000
_cell.angle_alpha   90.00
_cell.angle_beta   90.00
_cell.angle_gamma   90.00
#
_symmetry.space_group_name_H-M   'P 1'
#
loop_
_entity.id
_entity.type
_entity.pdbx_description
1 polymer ?
#
loop_
_entity_poly.entity_id
_entity_poly.type
_entity_poly.pdbx_seq_one_letter_code
_entity_poly.pdbx_strand_id
1 'polypeptide(L)'
;MLKIKEKQSSGTGTVEATYRPAIMRLILAVGLTIVELILWFFYHPIAVLLPLLAIGGLVIYGLTHQDRTRKYFGISITGTGLFSKNRYETERAYEKQSYIRLRGRFWYQLLAFLLYVVGGITLAILVGTFANAIWYILRVGLLSSFLRVLGVETTQTFSWEYLKQYIGFSISGGVAQDTSWVVWLFMLIVFGLILRLGIRNWYDWVQKFNSRTTNQTRWADLREIDRTYVLIPDRNKFYKGEAGQPITHISGYSIQFAMLHPLLWIWQCLKGVFGLNQEEFSSWYMKLRNKLLQSDRWAKHFKDQVTVKGGFGGFYWIDTTPTHALTTGATRSGKDERRGYVFIDILRRSSYELRPNIIDTDAKNEDAKMSFKALKAAGYDVQLLNIADPDWSESWNPFQVALNYMMDGELDKARDEAMVIVQIIGSSNSGEGGNDIWDKTAEDTQLAIILILLWLAMEHNDETLATPAGVPQFINSVNQFNDPKDKNLDGLTQYFHMLRQLDPMPPIINEAILKAGSYLGATGDTKSSVMFTLQSRSSLFASETVARLTSRSTIHISDYGFPRMLKVTVPTEYAGTTALIELYDRESKQSSAKYLEQDSVKVSRSGLIQFPFHQYFPDEWGIRITFDDGNNPVHLRNSWVAIPGERRFHRNFDRSIKVDPDSQRPLKKTVTLQVTSNLADGAKPIINLRYSESPKAMFIVTPQSNDNYASIASLFLGQVFSINTQIASEITRRKMDRRIIYKLNEFSMFPRIPGFDNFLTRGLTYGHIVDMYVQDDVQLTKHYAEAEATEIMNNMMTQFHILSKDVKTNEEVSKRLGEIEVQKELVNSQMGTQQQDRGNRQLSIDKVPLMSPKELAELNDGEMIVIRLAKRQDKKFRRVRALPIMDTGITMMPNRRGLIGKTYRLDYYTTDLRIKNNTKHLSYEDIFQDYTPYFSELREYVLDEDDSTNTSNKPSMTNDVSDPAGVPTIEVNSQFSGADHGAAVQTGQLNNTGLKVDEFEEWISKTEAERFKAAISPALTPEVDEMNRLVVEFLTEQHLEKSFGNTFGRASEDKLITSAHTDLTYALLFEWFNNDKYIAFKFYKYVENYVKNKQTLPSGDAADEVDDLPS
;
A
#
# COMPACT_ATOMS: atom_id res chain seq x y z
N MET A 1 15.96 1.00 -60.42
CA MET A 1 17.33 1.31 -59.97
C MET A 1 17.28 1.92 -58.58
N LEU A 2 17.71 1.16 -57.56
CA LEU A 2 18.49 1.62 -56.39
C LEU A 2 18.67 0.39 -55.48
N LYS A 3 19.78 -0.31 -55.68
CA LYS A 3 20.37 -1.27 -54.75
C LYS A 3 21.08 -0.45 -53.69
N ILE A 4 20.71 -0.55 -52.43
CA ILE A 4 21.53 -0.03 -51.33
C ILE A 4 22.00 -1.24 -50.50
N LYS A 5 23.31 -1.48 -50.58
CA LYS A 5 24.08 -2.40 -49.74
C LYS A 5 24.09 -1.87 -48.31
N GLU A 6 23.78 -2.71 -47.34
CA GLU A 6 24.13 -2.50 -45.94
C GLU A 6 25.65 -2.42 -45.79
N LYS A 7 26.12 -1.40 -45.07
CA LYS A 7 27.47 -1.36 -44.51
C LYS A 7 27.33 -1.05 -43.02
N GLN A 8 27.78 -1.97 -42.18
CA GLN A 8 27.96 -1.76 -40.75
C GLN A 8 29.00 -0.66 -40.50
N SER A 9 28.67 0.33 -39.68
CA SER A 9 29.65 0.99 -38.81
C SER A 9 28.99 1.65 -37.60
N SER A 10 29.68 1.53 -36.47
CA SER A 10 29.53 2.16 -35.17
C SER A 10 29.30 3.67 -35.16
N GLY A 11 28.62 4.16 -34.11
CA GLY A 11 28.84 5.49 -33.54
C GLY A 11 27.74 6.54 -33.79
N THR A 12 27.07 6.91 -32.70
CA THR A 12 26.44 8.21 -32.37
C THR A 12 26.22 9.24 -33.47
N GLY A 13 24.96 9.62 -33.73
CA GLY A 13 24.61 10.84 -34.45
C GLY A 13 23.17 10.88 -34.95
N THR A 14 22.32 11.65 -34.28
CA THR A 14 20.99 12.04 -34.75
C THR A 14 21.05 12.83 -36.06
N VAL A 15 20.40 12.37 -37.13
CA VAL A 15 19.86 13.25 -38.18
C VAL A 15 18.52 12.70 -38.70
N GLU A 16 17.48 12.93 -37.91
CA GLU A 16 16.12 13.13 -38.41
C GLU A 16 16.04 14.57 -38.97
N ALA A 17 16.09 14.73 -40.30
CA ALA A 17 15.68 15.99 -40.95
C ALA A 17 15.44 15.90 -42.48
N THR A 18 15.84 14.83 -43.17
CA THR A 18 15.80 14.80 -44.65
C THR A 18 14.66 13.97 -45.26
N TYR A 19 13.89 13.25 -44.44
CA TYR A 19 12.89 12.30 -44.96
C TYR A 19 11.52 12.92 -45.28
N ARG A 20 11.14 14.05 -44.68
CA ARG A 20 9.84 14.70 -44.97
C ARG A 20 9.71 15.19 -46.42
N PRO A 21 10.68 15.92 -47.01
CA PRO A 21 10.57 16.32 -48.41
C PRO A 21 10.72 15.14 -49.37
N ALA A 22 11.45 14.08 -49.00
CA ALA A 22 11.59 12.88 -49.83
C ALA A 22 10.32 12.02 -49.84
N ILE A 23 9.65 11.84 -48.70
CA ILE A 23 8.36 11.15 -48.61
C ILE A 23 7.25 11.99 -49.24
N MET A 24 7.27 13.31 -49.09
CA MET A 24 6.29 14.18 -49.74
C MET A 24 6.51 14.26 -51.25
N ARG A 25 7.76 14.22 -51.74
CA ARG A 25 8.08 14.03 -53.17
C ARG A 25 7.75 12.62 -53.65
N LEU A 26 7.87 11.59 -52.83
CA LEU A 26 7.44 10.23 -53.17
C LEU A 26 5.91 10.15 -53.24
N ILE A 27 5.18 10.79 -52.32
CA ILE A 27 3.71 10.85 -52.34
C ILE A 27 3.22 11.75 -53.47
N LEU A 28 3.91 12.85 -53.78
CA LEU A 28 3.61 13.68 -54.96
C LEU A 28 4.00 12.97 -56.25
N ALA A 29 5.08 12.20 -56.30
CA ALA A 29 5.46 11.41 -57.47
C ALA A 29 4.55 10.20 -57.65
N VAL A 30 4.14 9.53 -56.57
CA VAL A 30 3.12 8.47 -56.57
C VAL A 30 1.75 9.06 -56.91
N GLY A 31 1.42 10.25 -56.41
CA GLY A 31 0.22 11.00 -56.77
C GLY A 31 0.23 11.44 -58.23
N LEU A 32 1.34 11.98 -58.74
CA LEU A 32 1.50 12.36 -60.15
C LEU A 32 1.48 11.14 -61.06
N THR A 33 2.16 10.04 -60.68
CA THR A 33 2.15 8.80 -61.46
C THR A 33 0.81 8.09 -61.39
N ILE A 34 0.04 8.22 -60.30
CA ILE A 34 -1.35 7.77 -60.23
C ILE A 34 -2.24 8.67 -61.07
N VAL A 35 -2.04 9.99 -61.07
CA VAL A 35 -2.79 10.94 -61.92
C VAL A 35 -2.43 10.77 -63.39
N GLU A 36 -1.17 10.52 -63.74
CA GLU A 36 -0.70 10.16 -65.08
C GLU A 36 -1.16 8.75 -65.46
N LEU A 37 -1.21 7.79 -64.52
CA LEU A 37 -1.86 6.50 -64.75
C LEU A 37 -3.32 6.75 -65.06
N ILE A 38 -4.04 7.53 -64.26
CA ILE A 38 -5.48 7.84 -64.40
C ILE A 38 -5.73 8.55 -65.73
N LEU A 39 -4.89 9.53 -66.09
CA LEU A 39 -4.95 10.21 -67.38
C LEU A 39 -4.63 9.24 -68.53
N TRP A 40 -3.65 8.36 -68.38
CA TRP A 40 -3.34 7.30 -69.34
C TRP A 40 -4.45 6.23 -69.43
N PHE A 41 -5.15 5.92 -68.33
CA PHE A 41 -6.35 5.08 -68.27
C PHE A 41 -7.53 5.73 -69.01
N PHE A 42 -7.64 7.07 -68.96
CA PHE A 42 -8.62 7.83 -69.74
C PHE A 42 -8.32 7.82 -71.23
N TYR A 43 -7.04 7.75 -71.64
CA TYR A 43 -6.63 7.77 -73.05
C TYR A 43 -6.48 6.38 -73.72
N HIS A 44 -6.27 5.28 -72.96
CA HIS A 44 -6.10 3.93 -73.52
C HIS A 44 -6.92 2.82 -72.83
N PRO A 45 -8.26 2.88 -72.90
CA PRO A 45 -9.15 1.92 -72.20
C PRO A 45 -8.99 0.47 -72.69
N ILE A 46 -8.70 0.25 -73.97
CA ILE A 46 -8.60 -1.09 -74.59
C ILE A 46 -7.32 -1.84 -74.18
N ALA A 47 -6.20 -1.13 -74.02
CA ALA A 47 -4.92 -1.72 -73.64
C ALA A 47 -4.88 -2.21 -72.18
N VAL A 48 -5.86 -1.79 -71.38
CA VAL A 48 -5.91 -2.03 -69.94
C VAL A 48 -7.07 -2.95 -69.54
N LEU A 49 -8.19 -2.92 -70.28
CA LEU A 49 -9.35 -3.79 -70.05
C LEU A 49 -9.05 -5.28 -70.29
N LEU A 50 -8.25 -5.63 -71.30
CA LEU A 50 -7.88 -7.02 -71.60
C LEU A 50 -6.97 -7.65 -70.52
N PRO A 51 -5.90 -6.98 -70.06
CA PRO A 51 -5.11 -7.45 -68.92
C PRO A 51 -5.90 -7.45 -67.62
N LEU A 52 -6.76 -6.46 -67.34
CA LEU A 52 -7.57 -6.43 -66.10
C LEU A 52 -8.70 -7.46 -66.09
N LEU A 53 -9.27 -7.84 -67.24
CA LEU A 53 -10.21 -8.96 -67.34
C LEU A 53 -9.49 -10.31 -67.23
N ALA A 54 -8.28 -10.44 -67.79
CA ALA A 54 -7.45 -11.63 -67.64
C ALA A 54 -6.93 -11.78 -66.20
N ILE A 55 -6.44 -10.70 -65.58
CA ILE A 55 -6.00 -10.64 -64.18
C ILE A 55 -7.21 -10.76 -63.26
N GLY A 56 -8.33 -10.11 -63.56
CA GLY A 56 -9.59 -10.25 -62.80
C GLY A 56 -10.13 -11.69 -62.85
N GLY A 57 -10.09 -12.33 -64.02
CA GLY A 57 -10.43 -13.75 -64.20
C GLY A 57 -9.45 -14.70 -63.49
N LEU A 58 -8.14 -14.46 -63.58
CA LEU A 58 -7.08 -15.23 -62.91
C LEU A 58 -7.08 -15.02 -61.39
N VAL A 59 -7.41 -13.82 -60.92
CA VAL A 59 -7.57 -13.48 -59.50
C VAL A 59 -8.86 -14.09 -58.98
N ILE A 60 -9.98 -14.01 -59.69
CA ILE A 60 -11.22 -14.70 -59.29
C ILE A 60 -11.04 -16.22 -59.33
N TYR A 61 -10.32 -16.78 -60.31
CA TYR A 61 -10.00 -18.21 -60.39
C TYR A 61 -9.04 -18.67 -59.28
N GLY A 62 -7.97 -17.92 -59.05
CA GLY A 62 -6.99 -18.17 -57.98
C GLY A 62 -7.57 -17.95 -56.57
N LEU A 63 -8.53 -17.03 -56.43
CA LEU A 63 -9.27 -16.77 -55.19
C LEU A 63 -10.37 -17.80 -54.95
N THR A 64 -10.94 -18.44 -55.98
CA THR A 64 -11.95 -19.51 -55.85
C THR A 64 -11.33 -20.88 -55.60
N HIS A 65 -10.12 -21.16 -56.11
CA HIS A 65 -9.43 -22.47 -56.02
C HIS A 65 -8.13 -22.42 -55.19
N GLN A 66 -8.18 -21.74 -54.04
CA GLN A 66 -7.02 -21.37 -53.22
C GLN A 66 -6.19 -22.57 -52.68
N ASP A 67 -6.76 -23.79 -52.64
CA ASP A 67 -6.03 -24.98 -52.19
C ASP A 67 -5.04 -25.51 -53.25
N ARG A 68 -5.20 -25.20 -54.54
CA ARG A 68 -4.27 -25.65 -55.59
C ARG A 68 -3.09 -24.70 -55.82
N THR A 69 -3.23 -23.41 -55.53
CA THR A 69 -2.17 -22.40 -55.75
C THR A 69 -1.12 -22.35 -54.64
N ARG A 70 -1.44 -22.84 -53.42
CA ARG A 70 -0.49 -22.94 -52.30
C ARG A 70 0.70 -23.87 -52.57
N LYS A 71 0.53 -24.88 -53.43
CA LYS A 71 1.57 -25.91 -53.68
C LYS A 71 2.66 -25.47 -54.67
N TYR A 72 2.43 -24.42 -55.46
CA TYR A 72 3.33 -24.06 -56.57
C TYR A 72 4.01 -22.69 -56.43
N PHE A 73 3.45 -21.74 -55.67
CA PHE A 73 3.97 -20.36 -55.70
C PHE A 73 4.40 -19.75 -54.37
N GLY A 74 4.21 -20.40 -53.21
CA GLY A 74 4.83 -19.97 -51.94
C GLY A 74 4.59 -18.50 -51.51
N ILE A 75 3.63 -17.77 -52.10
CA ILE A 75 3.38 -16.36 -51.80
C ILE A 75 2.19 -16.25 -50.84
N SER A 76 2.49 -15.86 -49.60
CA SER A 76 1.52 -15.39 -48.61
C SER A 76 1.17 -13.93 -48.91
N ILE A 77 -0.08 -13.66 -49.32
CA ILE A 77 -0.61 -12.29 -49.44
C ILE A 77 -1.21 -11.90 -48.09
N THR A 78 -0.35 -11.68 -47.11
CA THR A 78 -0.65 -10.81 -45.96
C THR A 78 0.59 -9.96 -45.74
N GLY A 79 0.49 -8.67 -46.07
CA GLY A 79 1.61 -7.75 -46.00
C GLY A 79 2.07 -7.56 -44.57
N THR A 80 3.25 -8.09 -44.27
CA THR A 80 4.29 -7.58 -43.33
C THR A 80 5.49 -8.54 -43.47
N GLY A 81 6.21 -8.43 -44.58
CA GLY A 81 7.26 -9.38 -44.97
C GLY A 81 8.65 -8.77 -45.09
N LEU A 82 9.01 -7.76 -44.28
CA LEU A 82 10.40 -7.27 -44.27
C LEU A 82 11.12 -7.28 -42.92
N PHE A 83 10.43 -7.45 -41.78
CA PHE A 83 11.09 -7.60 -40.47
C PHE A 83 10.20 -8.39 -39.51
N SER A 84 10.31 -9.72 -39.49
CA SER A 84 9.72 -10.52 -38.41
C SER A 84 10.51 -11.82 -38.28
N LYS A 85 11.38 -11.87 -37.26
CA LYS A 85 11.78 -13.14 -36.67
C LYS A 85 10.53 -13.75 -36.05
N ASN A 86 10.28 -15.04 -36.31
CA ASN A 86 9.17 -15.82 -35.73
C ASN A 86 9.04 -15.53 -34.23
N ARG A 87 7.98 -14.80 -33.86
CA ARG A 87 7.58 -14.61 -32.46
C ARG A 87 6.50 -15.63 -32.14
N TYR A 88 6.66 -16.36 -31.05
CA TYR A 88 5.62 -17.22 -30.48
C TYR A 88 4.24 -16.53 -30.41
N GLU A 89 4.21 -15.22 -30.12
CA GLU A 89 3.00 -14.38 -30.17
C GLU A 89 2.27 -14.45 -31.52
N THR A 90 3.01 -14.45 -32.63
CA THR A 90 2.46 -14.54 -33.98
C THR A 90 1.97 -15.93 -34.31
N GLU A 91 2.58 -16.99 -33.76
CA GLU A 91 2.11 -18.37 -33.93
C GLU A 91 0.82 -18.64 -33.14
N ARG A 92 0.76 -18.22 -31.88
CA ARG A 92 -0.46 -18.30 -31.04
C ARG A 92 -1.60 -17.42 -31.59
N ALA A 93 -1.28 -16.21 -32.06
CA ALA A 93 -2.25 -15.35 -32.74
C ALA A 93 -2.66 -15.94 -34.10
N TYR A 94 -1.75 -16.62 -34.81
CA TYR A 94 -2.05 -17.31 -36.05
C TYR A 94 -2.94 -18.53 -35.81
N GLU A 95 -2.75 -19.32 -34.75
CA GLU A 95 -3.67 -20.40 -34.36
C GLU A 95 -5.07 -19.85 -34.10
N LYS A 96 -5.20 -18.77 -33.30
CA LYS A 96 -6.48 -18.09 -33.06
C LYS A 96 -7.10 -17.48 -34.34
N GLN A 97 -6.29 -16.86 -35.20
CA GLN A 97 -6.75 -16.25 -36.45
C GLN A 97 -6.97 -17.26 -37.58
N SER A 98 -6.38 -18.46 -37.52
CA SER A 98 -6.50 -19.50 -38.56
C SER A 98 -7.94 -19.97 -38.73
N TYR A 99 -8.75 -19.86 -37.68
CA TYR A 99 -10.19 -20.10 -37.71
C TYR A 99 -10.96 -19.05 -38.52
N ILE A 100 -10.43 -17.82 -38.66
CA ILE A 100 -11.07 -16.72 -39.38
C ILE A 100 -10.50 -16.64 -40.80
N ARG A 101 -11.16 -17.34 -41.74
CA ARG A 101 -10.84 -17.23 -43.17
C ARG A 101 -10.89 -15.75 -43.61
N LEU A 102 -9.95 -15.32 -44.45
CA LEU A 102 -9.89 -13.97 -45.04
C LEU A 102 -11.26 -13.47 -45.58
N ARG A 103 -12.06 -14.38 -46.13
CA ARG A 103 -13.43 -14.14 -46.66
C ARG A 103 -14.44 -13.65 -45.60
N GLY A 104 -14.15 -13.81 -44.31
CA GLY A 104 -14.96 -13.30 -43.20
C GLY A 104 -14.66 -11.87 -42.76
N ARG A 105 -13.56 -11.25 -43.21
CA ARG A 105 -13.22 -9.88 -42.80
C ARG A 105 -14.04 -8.86 -43.62
N PHE A 106 -14.64 -7.89 -42.92
CA PHE A 106 -15.48 -6.86 -43.54
C PHE A 106 -14.78 -6.07 -44.65
N TRP A 107 -13.51 -5.67 -44.47
CA TRP A 107 -12.76 -4.94 -45.50
C TRP A 107 -12.55 -5.77 -46.77
N TYR A 108 -12.37 -7.10 -46.64
CA TYR A 108 -12.18 -8.00 -47.78
C TYR A 108 -13.50 -8.25 -48.50
N GLN A 109 -14.59 -8.39 -47.75
CA GLN A 109 -15.95 -8.45 -48.28
C GLN A 109 -16.31 -7.16 -49.04
N LEU A 110 -15.96 -6.00 -48.48
CA LEU A 110 -16.13 -4.70 -49.12
C LEU A 110 -15.29 -4.59 -50.41
N LEU A 111 -14.03 -5.01 -50.38
CA LEU A 111 -13.16 -5.05 -51.56
C LEU A 111 -13.75 -5.94 -52.66
N ALA A 112 -14.18 -7.15 -52.32
CA ALA A 112 -14.80 -8.07 -53.28
C ALA A 112 -16.10 -7.51 -53.85
N PHE A 113 -16.94 -6.88 -53.03
CA PHE A 113 -18.15 -6.19 -53.47
C PHE A 113 -17.82 -5.04 -54.42
N LEU A 114 -16.81 -4.21 -54.10
CA LEU A 114 -16.34 -3.15 -54.99
C LEU A 114 -15.85 -3.70 -56.33
N LEU A 115 -15.17 -4.86 -56.34
CA LEU A 115 -14.76 -5.52 -57.58
C LEU A 115 -15.96 -5.98 -58.42
N TYR A 116 -17.04 -6.47 -57.80
CA TYR A 116 -18.29 -6.78 -58.52
C TYR A 116 -18.94 -5.53 -59.10
N VAL A 117 -18.92 -4.41 -58.38
CA VAL A 117 -19.45 -3.13 -58.88
C VAL A 117 -18.64 -2.64 -60.07
N VAL A 118 -17.31 -2.64 -59.97
CA VAL A 118 -16.41 -2.23 -61.07
C VAL A 118 -16.57 -3.16 -62.28
N GLY A 119 -16.58 -4.48 -62.06
CA GLY A 119 -16.82 -5.47 -63.13
C GLY A 119 -18.20 -5.36 -63.77
N GLY A 120 -19.22 -4.99 -62.98
CA GLY A 120 -20.56 -4.71 -63.48
C GLY A 120 -20.60 -3.49 -64.38
N ILE A 121 -19.93 -2.40 -63.99
CA ILE A 121 -19.83 -1.16 -64.78
C ILE A 121 -19.10 -1.43 -66.10
N THR A 122 -17.97 -2.13 -66.06
CA THR A 122 -17.19 -2.42 -67.27
C THR A 122 -17.95 -3.31 -68.25
N LEU A 123 -18.63 -4.36 -67.76
CA LEU A 123 -19.45 -5.20 -68.62
C LEU A 123 -20.67 -4.45 -69.16
N ALA A 124 -21.31 -3.60 -68.35
CA ALA A 124 -22.42 -2.77 -68.80
C ALA A 124 -21.99 -1.82 -69.92
N ILE A 125 -20.84 -1.14 -69.79
CA ILE A 125 -20.29 -0.28 -70.85
C ILE A 125 -20.05 -1.12 -72.11
N LEU A 126 -19.43 -2.29 -71.99
CA LEU A 126 -19.15 -3.17 -73.12
C LEU A 126 -20.43 -3.63 -73.82
N VAL A 127 -21.44 -4.11 -73.08
CA VAL A 127 -22.74 -4.49 -73.66
C VAL A 127 -23.45 -3.29 -74.27
N GLY A 128 -23.36 -2.11 -73.63
CA GLY A 128 -23.87 -0.85 -74.16
C GLY A 128 -23.25 -0.50 -75.51
N THR A 129 -21.93 -0.67 -75.68
CA THR A 129 -21.26 -0.44 -76.96
C THR A 129 -21.82 -1.33 -78.08
N PHE A 130 -22.04 -2.61 -77.81
CA PHE A 130 -22.63 -3.55 -78.77
C PHE A 130 -24.10 -3.24 -79.06
N ALA A 131 -24.91 -3.01 -78.02
CA ALA A 131 -26.32 -2.65 -78.17
C ALA A 131 -26.48 -1.38 -79.00
N ASN A 132 -25.60 -0.40 -78.82
CA ASN A 132 -25.63 0.85 -79.56
C ASN A 132 -25.14 0.72 -81.01
N ALA A 133 -24.10 -0.08 -81.25
CA ALA A 133 -23.66 -0.40 -82.60
C ALA A 133 -24.78 -1.11 -83.40
N ILE A 134 -25.47 -2.06 -82.76
CA ILE A 134 -26.64 -2.74 -83.34
C ILE A 134 -27.79 -1.75 -83.56
N TRP A 135 -28.07 -0.88 -82.59
CA TRP A 135 -29.10 0.16 -82.72
C TRP A 135 -28.83 1.12 -83.87
N TYR A 136 -27.58 1.53 -84.07
CA TYR A 136 -27.17 2.36 -85.21
C TYR A 136 -27.36 1.64 -86.54
N ILE A 137 -26.98 0.36 -86.64
CA ILE A 137 -27.20 -0.46 -87.84
C ILE A 137 -28.70 -0.61 -88.14
N LEU A 138 -29.52 -0.85 -87.13
CA LEU A 138 -30.97 -0.98 -87.29
C LEU A 138 -31.64 0.35 -87.68
N ARG A 139 -31.33 1.44 -86.97
CA ARG A 139 -31.95 2.76 -87.15
C ARG A 139 -31.48 3.49 -88.42
N VAL A 140 -30.18 3.45 -88.72
CA VAL A 140 -29.57 4.22 -89.82
C VAL A 140 -29.27 3.35 -91.03
N GLY A 141 -29.07 2.04 -90.87
CA GLY A 141 -28.87 1.11 -91.98
C GLY A 141 -30.19 0.55 -92.53
N LEU A 142 -30.88 -0.26 -91.73
CA LEU A 142 -32.06 -1.01 -92.17
C LEU A 142 -33.32 -0.14 -92.29
N LEU A 143 -33.61 0.69 -91.28
CA LEU A 143 -34.80 1.54 -91.27
C LEU A 143 -34.73 2.65 -92.33
N SER A 144 -33.57 3.26 -92.56
CA SER A 144 -33.39 4.26 -93.63
C SER A 144 -33.51 3.63 -95.03
N SER A 145 -32.99 2.41 -95.22
CA SER A 145 -33.12 1.66 -96.48
C SER A 145 -34.56 1.25 -96.75
N PHE A 146 -35.29 0.82 -95.71
CA PHE A 146 -36.72 0.51 -95.79
C PHE A 146 -37.58 1.76 -96.08
N LEU A 147 -37.30 2.89 -95.41
CA LEU A 147 -37.98 4.17 -95.64
C LEU A 147 -37.72 4.72 -97.05
N ARG A 148 -36.53 4.49 -97.62
CA ARG A 148 -36.22 4.84 -99.03
C ARG A 148 -37.01 4.00 -100.03
N VAL A 149 -37.25 2.71 -99.75
CA VAL A 149 -38.12 1.85 -100.57
C VAL A 149 -39.58 2.34 -100.54
N LEU A 150 -40.01 2.98 -99.44
CA LEU A 150 -41.33 3.60 -99.29
C LEU A 150 -41.40 5.06 -99.79
N GLY A 151 -40.35 5.57 -100.44
CA GLY A 151 -40.33 6.92 -101.04
C GLY A 151 -40.11 8.08 -100.06
N VAL A 152 -39.67 7.81 -98.82
CA VAL A 152 -39.37 8.85 -97.82
C VAL A 152 -37.87 9.19 -97.87
N GLU A 153 -37.52 10.44 -98.20
CA GLU A 153 -36.13 10.92 -98.20
C GLU A 153 -35.58 11.00 -96.78
N THR A 154 -34.45 10.33 -96.54
CA THR A 154 -33.77 10.28 -95.24
C THR A 154 -32.39 10.94 -95.33
N THR A 155 -32.07 11.85 -94.40
CA THR A 155 -30.86 12.70 -94.42
C THR A 155 -29.57 12.00 -93.98
N GLN A 156 -29.62 10.75 -93.50
CA GLN A 156 -28.45 10.03 -92.98
C GLN A 156 -28.14 8.79 -93.82
N THR A 157 -26.90 8.68 -94.30
CA THR A 157 -26.37 7.49 -95.00
C THR A 157 -25.50 6.66 -94.05
N PHE A 158 -25.70 5.34 -94.07
CA PHE A 158 -24.91 4.42 -93.26
C PHE A 158 -23.44 4.40 -93.74
N SER A 159 -22.50 4.66 -92.84
CA SER A 159 -21.06 4.63 -93.10
C SER A 159 -20.35 3.61 -92.19
N TRP A 160 -19.60 2.70 -92.82
CA TRP A 160 -18.74 1.74 -92.14
C TRP A 160 -17.57 2.40 -91.40
N GLU A 161 -17.05 3.50 -91.94
CA GLU A 161 -15.97 4.28 -91.33
C GLU A 161 -16.45 4.93 -90.03
N TYR A 162 -17.66 5.51 -90.07
CA TYR A 162 -18.30 6.11 -88.89
C TYR A 162 -18.59 5.06 -87.82
N LEU A 163 -19.10 3.88 -88.18
CA LEU A 163 -19.34 2.80 -87.22
C LEU A 163 -18.05 2.37 -86.50
N LYS A 164 -16.92 2.27 -87.21
CA LYS A 164 -15.62 1.92 -86.61
C LYS A 164 -15.12 3.01 -85.65
N GLN A 165 -15.14 4.29 -86.06
CA GLN A 165 -14.77 5.41 -85.18
C GLN A 165 -15.69 5.49 -83.96
N TYR A 166 -16.99 5.23 -84.15
CA TYR A 166 -18.00 5.31 -83.12
C TYR A 166 -17.93 4.16 -82.13
N ILE A 167 -17.61 2.94 -82.57
CA ILE A 167 -17.27 1.80 -81.69
C ILE A 167 -16.00 2.11 -80.89
N GLY A 168 -14.97 2.70 -81.52
CA GLY A 168 -13.76 3.15 -80.83
C GLY A 168 -14.04 4.18 -79.73
N PHE A 169 -14.85 5.20 -80.03
CA PHE A 169 -15.32 6.21 -79.07
C PHE A 169 -16.18 5.59 -77.96
N SER A 170 -17.06 4.66 -78.31
CA SER A 170 -17.93 3.94 -77.38
C SER A 170 -17.17 3.09 -76.36
N ILE A 171 -16.15 2.35 -76.81
CA ILE A 171 -15.29 1.54 -75.93
C ILE A 171 -14.45 2.42 -74.99
N SER A 172 -14.21 3.68 -75.36
CA SER A 172 -13.58 4.67 -74.49
C SER A 172 -14.48 5.29 -73.42
N GLY A 173 -15.73 4.82 -73.31
CA GLY A 173 -16.72 5.33 -72.36
C GLY A 173 -17.72 6.33 -72.96
N GLY A 174 -17.60 6.64 -74.27
CA GLY A 174 -18.49 7.55 -74.98
C GLY A 174 -19.97 7.13 -75.00
N VAL A 175 -20.28 5.84 -74.77
CA VAL A 175 -21.67 5.35 -74.65
C VAL A 175 -22.44 6.00 -73.50
N ALA A 176 -21.76 6.43 -72.44
CA ALA A 176 -22.41 7.13 -71.33
C ALA A 176 -22.88 8.56 -71.68
N GLN A 177 -22.49 9.08 -72.84
CA GLN A 177 -22.98 10.36 -73.37
C GLN A 177 -24.09 10.18 -74.41
N ASP A 178 -24.47 8.95 -74.73
CA ASP A 178 -25.53 8.68 -75.69
C ASP A 178 -26.92 8.94 -75.09
N THR A 179 -27.81 9.47 -75.92
CA THR A 179 -29.19 9.86 -75.54
C THR A 179 -30.21 8.73 -75.74
N SER A 180 -29.78 7.60 -76.33
CA SER A 180 -30.66 6.46 -76.58
C SER A 180 -31.08 5.75 -75.28
N TRP A 181 -32.35 5.91 -74.91
CA TRP A 181 -32.92 5.25 -73.73
C TRP A 181 -32.86 3.71 -73.80
N VAL A 182 -32.85 3.14 -75.01
CA VAL A 182 -32.77 1.68 -75.25
C VAL A 182 -31.41 1.15 -74.80
N VAL A 183 -30.32 1.87 -75.11
CA VAL A 183 -28.95 1.47 -74.74
C VAL A 183 -28.78 1.54 -73.22
N TRP A 184 -29.26 2.63 -72.60
CA TRP A 184 -29.28 2.77 -71.14
C TRP A 184 -30.09 1.68 -70.43
N LEU A 185 -31.22 1.26 -70.98
CA LEU A 185 -32.03 0.17 -70.43
C LEU A 185 -31.24 -1.16 -70.39
N PHE A 186 -30.57 -1.53 -71.48
CA PHE A 186 -29.74 -2.74 -71.51
C PHE A 186 -28.54 -2.67 -70.55
N MET A 187 -27.88 -1.52 -70.48
CA MET A 187 -26.77 -1.30 -69.53
C MET A 187 -27.23 -1.46 -68.07
N LEU A 188 -28.38 -0.89 -67.71
CA LEU A 188 -28.94 -0.99 -66.36
C LEU A 188 -29.37 -2.42 -66.01
N ILE A 189 -29.93 -3.18 -66.95
CA ILE A 189 -30.30 -4.59 -66.73
C ILE A 189 -29.05 -5.45 -66.45
N VAL A 190 -28.01 -5.31 -67.28
CA VAL A 190 -26.76 -6.07 -67.10
C VAL A 190 -26.04 -5.69 -65.82
N PHE A 191 -25.96 -4.39 -65.52
CA PHE A 191 -25.41 -3.91 -64.25
C PHE A 191 -26.21 -4.46 -63.05
N GLY A 192 -27.54 -4.41 -63.12
CA GLY A 192 -28.43 -4.94 -62.08
C GLY A 192 -28.26 -6.45 -61.84
N LEU A 193 -28.05 -7.26 -62.89
CA LEU A 193 -27.79 -8.70 -62.77
C LEU A 193 -26.46 -8.99 -62.07
N ILE A 194 -25.39 -8.27 -62.43
CA ILE A 194 -24.08 -8.43 -61.78
C ILE A 194 -24.11 -7.92 -60.34
N LEU A 195 -24.76 -6.78 -60.10
CA LEU A 195 -24.92 -6.23 -58.77
C LEU A 195 -25.71 -7.19 -57.88
N ARG A 196 -26.77 -7.82 -58.39
CA ARG A 196 -27.54 -8.87 -57.69
C ARG A 196 -26.66 -10.07 -57.34
N LEU A 197 -25.80 -10.52 -58.26
CA LEU A 197 -24.81 -11.58 -58.01
C LEU A 197 -23.81 -11.18 -56.91
N GLY A 198 -23.30 -9.95 -56.97
CA GLY A 198 -22.41 -9.38 -55.95
C GLY A 198 -23.07 -9.31 -54.57
N ILE A 199 -24.32 -8.81 -54.48
CA ILE A 199 -25.11 -8.74 -53.25
C ILE A 199 -25.38 -10.14 -52.71
N ARG A 200 -25.78 -11.09 -53.55
CA ARG A 200 -26.04 -12.49 -53.14
C ARG A 200 -24.78 -13.15 -52.58
N ASN A 201 -23.66 -13.06 -53.30
CA ASN A 201 -22.40 -13.65 -52.85
C ASN A 201 -21.88 -12.99 -51.58
N TRP A 202 -22.02 -11.67 -51.48
CA TRP A 202 -21.69 -10.92 -50.27
C TRP A 202 -22.56 -11.35 -49.09
N TYR A 203 -23.88 -11.44 -49.27
CA TYR A 203 -24.83 -11.91 -48.26
C TYR A 203 -24.52 -13.35 -47.82
N ASP A 204 -24.29 -14.27 -48.76
CA ASP A 204 -23.92 -15.65 -48.47
C ASP A 204 -22.59 -15.72 -47.72
N TRP A 205 -21.63 -14.85 -48.02
CA TRP A 205 -20.36 -14.77 -47.31
C TRP A 205 -20.52 -14.18 -45.90
N VAL A 206 -21.33 -13.13 -45.76
CA VAL A 206 -21.67 -12.56 -44.45
C VAL A 206 -22.34 -13.64 -43.58
N GLN A 207 -23.29 -14.40 -44.11
CA GLN A 207 -23.94 -15.48 -43.35
C GLN A 207 -23.03 -16.68 -43.06
N LYS A 208 -22.12 -17.04 -43.98
CA LYS A 208 -21.21 -18.18 -43.83
C LYS A 208 -20.01 -17.88 -42.93
N PHE A 209 -19.54 -16.63 -42.90
CA PHE A 209 -18.27 -16.26 -42.29
C PHE A 209 -18.36 -15.21 -41.19
N ASN A 210 -19.52 -14.64 -40.87
CA ASN A 210 -19.67 -13.91 -39.61
C ASN A 210 -19.48 -14.86 -38.43
N SER A 211 -18.96 -14.33 -37.32
CA SER A 211 -18.83 -15.05 -36.06
C SER A 211 -20.19 -15.58 -35.60
N ARG A 212 -20.39 -16.90 -35.69
CA ARG A 212 -21.60 -17.63 -35.29
C ARG A 212 -21.60 -18.00 -33.80
N THR A 213 -21.13 -17.09 -32.95
CA THR A 213 -21.24 -17.25 -31.49
C THR A 213 -22.58 -16.70 -31.05
N THR A 214 -23.48 -17.58 -30.63
CA THR A 214 -24.86 -17.23 -30.24
C THR A 214 -24.98 -16.82 -28.77
N ASN A 215 -24.03 -17.25 -27.92
CA ASN A 215 -24.08 -16.97 -26.49
C ASN A 215 -23.53 -15.61 -26.10
N GLN A 216 -23.97 -15.14 -24.94
CA GLN A 216 -23.63 -13.82 -24.43
C GLN A 216 -22.28 -13.78 -23.68
N THR A 217 -21.59 -14.90 -23.46
CA THR A 217 -20.28 -14.97 -22.79
C THR A 217 -19.18 -14.52 -23.76
N ARG A 218 -18.43 -13.47 -23.40
CA ARG A 218 -17.34 -12.92 -24.21
C ARG A 218 -16.45 -12.01 -23.37
N TRP A 219 -15.31 -11.62 -23.92
CA TRP A 219 -14.46 -10.56 -23.38
C TRP A 219 -15.08 -9.18 -23.53
N ALA A 220 -14.76 -8.27 -22.61
CA ALA A 220 -15.16 -6.87 -22.70
C ALA A 220 -14.43 -6.13 -23.81
N ASP A 221 -15.13 -5.26 -24.53
CA ASP A 221 -14.50 -4.44 -25.56
C ASP A 221 -13.83 -3.19 -24.96
N LEU A 222 -12.79 -2.68 -25.63
CA LEU A 222 -12.08 -1.48 -25.18
C LEU A 222 -13.00 -0.25 -25.03
N ARG A 223 -14.03 -0.12 -25.88
CA ARG A 223 -15.06 0.93 -25.77
C ARG A 223 -15.91 0.77 -24.50
N GLU A 224 -16.21 -0.46 -24.11
CA GLU A 224 -16.98 -0.74 -22.89
C GLU A 224 -16.15 -0.48 -21.64
N ILE A 225 -14.86 -0.85 -21.69
CA ILE A 225 -13.86 -0.53 -20.65
C ILE A 225 -13.77 0.99 -20.50
N ASP A 226 -13.56 1.74 -21.58
CA ASP A 226 -13.46 3.20 -21.53
C ASP A 226 -14.74 3.88 -21.04
N ARG A 227 -15.91 3.35 -21.39
CA ARG A 227 -17.19 3.84 -20.87
C ARG A 227 -17.33 3.60 -19.36
N THR A 228 -16.77 2.51 -18.84
CA THR A 228 -16.96 2.05 -17.46
C THR A 228 -15.94 2.62 -16.49
N TYR A 229 -14.69 2.80 -16.92
CA TYR A 229 -13.56 3.10 -16.04
C TYR A 229 -12.95 4.48 -16.23
N VAL A 230 -12.23 4.92 -15.20
CA VAL A 230 -11.54 6.21 -15.21
C VAL A 230 -10.18 6.02 -15.86
N LEU A 231 -9.91 6.82 -16.90
CA LEU A 231 -8.63 6.83 -17.60
C LEU A 231 -7.65 7.76 -16.85
N ILE A 232 -6.48 7.25 -16.51
CA ILE A 232 -5.40 7.99 -15.85
C ILE A 232 -4.07 7.82 -16.61
N PRO A 233 -3.13 8.77 -16.49
CA PRO A 233 -1.77 8.58 -17.02
C PRO A 233 -1.06 7.38 -16.38
N ASP A 234 -0.26 6.67 -17.17
CA ASP A 234 0.44 5.45 -16.72
C ASP A 234 1.46 5.70 -15.61
N ARG A 235 2.22 6.80 -15.67
CA ARG A 235 3.26 7.14 -14.68
C ARG A 235 3.41 8.64 -14.45
N ASN A 236 4.20 9.02 -13.44
CA ASN A 236 4.72 10.36 -13.12
C ASN A 236 3.71 11.47 -12.83
N LYS A 237 2.57 11.53 -13.51
CA LYS A 237 1.58 12.59 -13.38
C LYS A 237 0.55 12.26 -12.32
N PHE A 238 0.42 13.16 -11.33
CA PHE A 238 -0.70 13.17 -10.38
C PHE A 238 -2.02 13.43 -11.12
N TYR A 239 -3.09 12.77 -10.69
CA TYR A 239 -4.41 12.88 -11.29
C TYR A 239 -5.46 13.23 -10.23
N LYS A 240 -6.52 13.91 -10.68
CA LYS A 240 -7.64 14.29 -9.82
C LYS A 240 -8.62 13.13 -9.71
N GLY A 241 -9.08 12.82 -8.50
CA GLY A 241 -10.06 11.78 -8.21
C GLY A 241 -9.56 10.73 -7.23
N GLU A 242 -10.43 9.76 -6.93
CA GLU A 242 -10.10 8.61 -6.08
C GLU A 242 -9.11 7.67 -6.76
N ALA A 243 -8.27 7.02 -5.97
CA ALA A 243 -7.45 5.92 -6.43
C ALA A 243 -8.31 4.68 -6.74
N GLY A 244 -7.79 3.78 -7.56
CA GLY A 244 -8.50 2.58 -7.96
C GLY A 244 -7.59 1.46 -8.42
N GLN A 245 -8.17 0.27 -8.59
CA GLN A 245 -7.45 -0.92 -9.05
C GLN A 245 -7.12 -0.80 -10.54
N PRO A 246 -5.88 -1.08 -10.99
CA PRO A 246 -5.52 -1.07 -12.41
C PRO A 246 -6.20 -2.23 -13.14
N ILE A 247 -7.13 -1.91 -14.03
CA ILE A 247 -7.90 -2.92 -14.77
C ILE A 247 -7.25 -3.31 -16.08
N THR A 248 -6.79 -2.32 -16.85
CA THR A 248 -6.09 -2.56 -18.12
C THR A 248 -5.24 -1.35 -18.49
N HIS A 249 -4.24 -1.55 -19.34
CA HIS A 249 -3.31 -0.52 -19.80
C HIS A 249 -3.47 -0.29 -21.30
N ILE A 250 -3.09 0.88 -21.82
CA ILE A 250 -2.94 1.10 -23.25
C ILE A 250 -1.83 2.10 -23.56
N SER A 251 -1.09 1.84 -24.64
CA SER A 251 -0.15 2.81 -25.19
C SER A 251 -0.89 4.01 -25.79
N GLY A 252 -0.47 5.22 -25.40
CA GLY A 252 -1.03 6.48 -25.89
C GLY A 252 -0.75 6.76 -27.37
N TYR A 253 0.09 5.94 -28.02
CA TYR A 253 0.40 6.05 -29.45
C TYR A 253 -0.36 5.03 -30.32
N SER A 254 -1.10 4.12 -29.70
CA SER A 254 -1.86 3.10 -30.44
C SER A 254 -3.00 3.71 -31.25
N ILE A 255 -3.30 3.11 -32.41
CA ILE A 255 -4.42 3.54 -33.26
C ILE A 255 -5.75 3.32 -32.53
N GLN A 256 -5.85 2.27 -31.72
CA GLN A 256 -7.03 1.97 -30.91
C GLN A 256 -7.29 3.06 -29.88
N PHE A 257 -6.24 3.62 -29.26
CA PHE A 257 -6.39 4.79 -28.40
C PHE A 257 -6.83 6.03 -29.19
N ALA A 258 -6.29 6.25 -30.39
CA ALA A 258 -6.72 7.35 -31.27
C ALA A 258 -8.21 7.27 -31.65
N MET A 259 -8.73 6.06 -31.84
CA MET A 259 -10.16 5.82 -32.11
C MET A 259 -11.08 6.13 -30.93
N LEU A 260 -10.57 6.06 -29.69
CA LEU A 260 -11.34 6.38 -28.48
C LEU A 260 -11.20 7.86 -28.11
N HIS A 261 -9.96 8.37 -28.10
CA HIS A 261 -9.60 9.70 -27.64
C HIS A 261 -8.68 10.41 -28.64
N PRO A 262 -9.21 10.90 -29.79
CA PRO A 262 -8.39 11.45 -30.86
C PRO A 262 -7.60 12.70 -30.45
N LEU A 263 -8.19 13.59 -29.63
CA LEU A 263 -7.53 14.80 -29.14
C LEU A 263 -6.36 14.48 -28.19
N LEU A 264 -6.56 13.51 -27.28
CA LEU A 264 -5.49 13.09 -26.36
C LEU A 264 -4.36 12.41 -27.10
N TRP A 265 -4.67 11.61 -28.13
CA TRP A 265 -3.68 10.98 -28.98
C TRP A 265 -2.83 12.02 -29.74
N ILE A 266 -3.45 13.04 -30.35
CA ILE A 266 -2.72 14.14 -31.01
C ILE A 266 -1.78 14.83 -30.01
N TRP A 267 -2.27 15.15 -28.82
CA TRP A 267 -1.46 15.78 -27.78
C TRP A 267 -0.29 14.89 -27.33
N GLN A 268 -0.52 13.57 -27.24
CA GLN A 268 0.50 12.61 -26.88
C GLN A 268 1.59 12.48 -27.94
N CYS A 269 1.21 12.46 -29.22
CA CYS A 269 2.15 12.51 -30.34
C CYS A 269 2.97 13.80 -30.33
N LEU A 270 2.34 14.96 -30.09
CA LEU A 270 3.03 16.25 -29.99
C LEU A 270 4.08 16.25 -28.87
N LYS A 271 3.71 15.78 -27.67
CA LYS A 271 4.67 15.65 -26.57
C LYS A 271 5.82 14.68 -26.90
N GLY A 272 5.54 13.65 -27.69
CA GLY A 272 6.54 12.68 -28.13
C GLY A 272 7.64 13.35 -28.93
N VAL A 273 7.28 14.26 -29.85
CA VAL A 273 8.23 15.05 -30.66
C VAL A 273 9.15 15.89 -29.78
N PHE A 274 8.66 16.44 -28.67
CA PHE A 274 9.46 17.24 -27.74
C PHE A 274 10.17 16.42 -26.65
N GLY A 275 10.08 15.09 -26.67
CA GLY A 275 10.68 14.23 -25.65
C GLY A 275 10.03 14.36 -24.26
N LEU A 276 8.82 14.92 -24.17
CA LEU A 276 8.11 15.18 -22.91
C LEU A 276 7.40 13.95 -22.34
N ASN A 277 7.54 12.78 -22.97
CA ASN A 277 6.93 11.51 -22.57
C ASN A 277 7.93 10.51 -21.98
N GLN A 278 9.21 10.93 -21.88
CA GLN A 278 10.27 10.14 -21.27
C GLN A 278 10.03 10.00 -19.75
N GLU A 279 10.50 8.89 -19.17
CA GLU A 279 10.37 8.62 -17.73
C GLU A 279 11.03 9.70 -16.87
N GLU A 280 12.09 10.32 -17.38
CA GLU A 280 12.68 11.55 -16.86
C GLU A 280 12.69 12.58 -17.97
N PHE A 281 12.36 13.83 -17.65
CA PHE A 281 12.38 14.90 -18.63
C PHE A 281 13.79 15.16 -19.16
N SER A 282 13.87 15.60 -20.41
CA SER A 282 15.14 16.07 -20.97
C SER A 282 15.71 17.24 -20.18
N SER A 283 17.05 17.32 -20.09
CA SER A 283 17.76 18.34 -19.32
C SER A 283 17.37 19.78 -19.68
N TRP A 284 17.09 20.05 -20.96
CA TRP A 284 16.65 21.38 -21.41
C TRP A 284 15.27 21.73 -20.84
N TYR A 285 14.34 20.77 -20.83
CA TYR A 285 12.99 20.97 -20.32
C TYR A 285 12.99 21.10 -18.80
N MET A 286 13.85 20.36 -18.09
CA MET A 286 14.01 20.54 -16.63
C MET A 286 14.45 21.96 -16.29
N LYS A 287 15.43 22.53 -17.01
CA LYS A 287 15.85 23.92 -16.84
C LYS A 287 14.72 24.92 -17.12
N LEU A 288 13.99 24.71 -18.22
CA LEU A 288 12.83 25.54 -18.58
C LEU A 288 11.72 25.45 -17.53
N ARG A 289 11.39 24.23 -17.10
CA ARG A 289 10.38 23.94 -16.09
C ARG A 289 10.69 24.61 -14.76
N ASN A 290 11.95 24.60 -14.32
CA ASN A 290 12.35 25.28 -13.08
C ASN A 290 12.14 26.80 -13.19
N LYS A 291 12.41 27.41 -14.35
CA LYS A 291 12.07 28.82 -14.61
C LYS A 291 10.55 29.07 -14.63
N LEU A 292 9.77 28.17 -15.23
CA LEU A 292 8.31 28.27 -15.28
C LEU A 292 7.69 28.16 -13.87
N LEU A 293 8.23 27.27 -13.04
CA LEU A 293 7.84 27.08 -11.64
C LEU A 293 8.05 28.34 -10.79
N GLN A 294 9.08 29.12 -11.08
CA GLN A 294 9.38 30.39 -10.38
C GLN A 294 8.52 31.57 -10.86
N SER A 295 7.79 31.42 -11.97
CA SER A 295 6.97 32.51 -12.53
C SER A 295 5.54 32.49 -11.97
N ASP A 296 5.07 33.60 -11.42
CA ASP A 296 3.73 33.68 -10.79
C ASP A 296 2.57 33.32 -11.73
N ARG A 297 2.72 33.60 -13.04
CA ARG A 297 1.70 33.25 -14.06
C ARG A 297 1.58 31.74 -14.29
N TRP A 298 2.70 31.02 -14.32
CA TRP A 298 2.70 29.59 -14.68
C TRP A 298 2.77 28.67 -13.47
N ALA A 299 3.23 29.14 -12.31
CA ALA A 299 3.34 28.37 -11.06
C ALA A 299 2.04 27.66 -10.68
N LYS A 300 0.88 28.30 -10.90
CA LYS A 300 -0.45 27.71 -10.64
C LYS A 300 -0.69 26.39 -11.39
N HIS A 301 -0.15 26.24 -12.60
CA HIS A 301 -0.32 25.03 -13.41
C HIS A 301 0.58 23.87 -12.97
N PHE A 302 1.60 24.14 -12.14
CA PHE A 302 2.58 23.17 -11.67
C PHE A 302 2.52 22.89 -10.17
N LYS A 303 1.59 23.51 -9.42
CA LYS A 303 1.47 23.41 -7.95
C LYS A 303 1.46 21.96 -7.44
N ASP A 304 0.74 21.07 -8.11
CA ASP A 304 0.65 19.65 -7.73
C ASP A 304 1.65 18.75 -8.47
N GLN A 305 2.56 19.35 -9.24
CA GLN A 305 3.51 18.62 -10.07
C GLN A 305 4.95 18.90 -9.69
N VAL A 306 5.25 19.72 -8.66
CA VAL A 306 6.61 20.19 -8.34
C VAL A 306 7.63 19.06 -8.28
N THR A 307 7.30 17.94 -7.63
CA THR A 307 8.16 16.75 -7.46
C THR A 307 8.25 15.82 -8.68
N VAL A 308 7.47 16.07 -9.74
CA VAL A 308 7.43 15.24 -10.95
C VAL A 308 8.68 15.46 -11.79
N LYS A 309 9.47 14.39 -11.95
CA LYS A 309 10.75 14.40 -12.69
C LYS A 309 10.63 13.98 -14.16
N GLY A 310 9.47 13.49 -14.61
CA GLY A 310 9.28 13.06 -15.99
C GLY A 310 7.84 13.00 -16.50
N GLY A 311 7.70 12.52 -17.73
CA GLY A 311 6.46 12.42 -18.49
C GLY A 311 5.83 11.03 -18.45
N PHE A 312 4.84 10.82 -19.30
CA PHE A 312 4.04 9.59 -19.34
C PHE A 312 3.81 9.17 -20.81
N GLY A 313 3.70 7.86 -21.06
CA GLY A 313 3.70 7.29 -22.42
C GLY A 313 2.37 6.64 -22.81
N GLY A 314 1.64 6.13 -21.82
CA GLY A 314 0.38 5.45 -21.94
C GLY A 314 -0.58 5.82 -20.82
N PHE A 315 -1.62 4.99 -20.69
CA PHE A 315 -2.73 5.23 -19.77
C PHE A 315 -3.19 3.93 -19.13
N TYR A 316 -3.65 4.01 -17.88
CA TYR A 316 -4.40 2.95 -17.22
C TYR A 316 -5.88 3.31 -17.17
N TRP A 317 -6.74 2.31 -17.31
CA TRP A 317 -8.09 2.39 -16.78
C TRP A 317 -8.11 1.81 -15.38
N ILE A 318 -8.61 2.60 -14.43
CA ILE A 318 -8.73 2.19 -13.03
C ILE A 318 -10.18 2.01 -12.62
N ASP A 319 -10.42 1.04 -11.74
CA ASP A 319 -11.69 0.88 -11.04
C ASP A 319 -11.62 1.52 -9.65
N THR A 320 -12.32 2.63 -9.48
CA THR A 320 -12.41 3.35 -8.21
C THR A 320 -13.49 2.79 -7.27
N THR A 321 -14.26 1.79 -7.71
CA THR A 321 -15.27 1.17 -6.84
C THR A 321 -14.57 0.44 -5.69
N PRO A 322 -14.95 0.69 -4.42
CA PRO A 322 -14.34 0.04 -3.28
C PRO A 322 -14.76 -1.44 -3.28
N THR A 323 -13.84 -2.34 -3.62
CA THR A 323 -14.04 -3.79 -3.64
C THR A 323 -12.77 -4.48 -3.19
N HIS A 324 -12.89 -5.58 -2.45
CA HIS A 324 -11.75 -6.45 -2.19
C HIS A 324 -11.25 -7.09 -3.49
N ALA A 325 -9.93 -7.24 -3.61
CA ALA A 325 -9.25 -7.73 -4.79
C ALA A 325 -8.31 -8.90 -4.49
N LEU A 326 -8.34 -9.95 -5.29
CA LEU A 326 -7.45 -11.11 -5.21
C LEU A 326 -6.55 -11.14 -6.44
N THR A 327 -5.25 -11.28 -6.23
CA THR A 327 -4.27 -11.48 -7.31
C THR A 327 -3.66 -12.87 -7.18
N THR A 328 -3.90 -13.73 -8.18
CA THR A 328 -3.35 -15.08 -8.27
C THR A 328 -2.19 -15.13 -9.25
N GLY A 329 -1.06 -15.69 -8.82
CA GLY A 329 0.14 -15.76 -9.64
C GLY A 329 1.26 -16.56 -8.98
N ALA A 330 1.78 -17.57 -9.68
CA ALA A 330 2.88 -18.40 -9.23
C ALA A 330 4.17 -17.59 -8.98
N THR A 331 5.09 -18.13 -8.19
CA THR A 331 6.41 -17.52 -7.95
C THR A 331 7.13 -17.24 -9.28
N ARG A 332 7.69 -16.03 -9.43
CA ARG A 332 8.33 -15.50 -10.67
C ARG A 332 7.37 -15.26 -11.85
N SER A 333 6.05 -15.27 -11.66
CA SER A 333 5.07 -14.89 -12.70
C SER A 333 5.02 -13.38 -13.01
N GLY A 334 5.69 -12.54 -12.19
CA GLY A 334 5.69 -11.08 -12.35
C GLY A 334 4.55 -10.37 -11.61
N LYS A 335 3.95 -10.99 -10.59
CA LYS A 335 2.86 -10.45 -9.79
C LYS A 335 3.11 -9.05 -9.21
N ASP A 336 4.21 -8.87 -8.48
CA ASP A 336 4.57 -7.59 -7.89
C ASP A 336 5.02 -6.59 -8.97
N GLU A 337 5.79 -7.09 -9.94
CA GLU A 337 6.33 -6.32 -11.06
C GLU A 337 5.25 -5.74 -11.99
N ARG A 338 4.15 -6.44 -12.25
CA ARG A 338 3.10 -5.98 -13.17
C ARG A 338 1.95 -5.29 -12.45
N ARG A 339 1.68 -5.65 -11.20
CA ARG A 339 0.53 -5.15 -10.45
C ARG A 339 0.89 -4.54 -9.09
N GLY A 340 1.67 -5.24 -8.25
CA GLY A 340 2.06 -4.76 -6.91
C GLY A 340 2.57 -3.31 -6.90
N TYR A 341 3.70 -3.07 -7.55
CA TYR A 341 4.31 -1.73 -7.58
C TYR A 341 3.49 -0.70 -8.35
N VAL A 342 2.84 -1.14 -9.44
CA VAL A 342 1.96 -0.29 -10.25
C VAL A 342 0.77 0.19 -9.43
N PHE A 343 0.20 -0.67 -8.59
CA PHE A 343 -0.90 -0.31 -7.71
C PHE A 343 -0.48 0.74 -6.69
N ILE A 344 0.65 0.54 -5.99
CA ILE A 344 1.20 1.55 -5.06
C ILE A 344 1.44 2.89 -5.78
N ASP A 345 1.97 2.86 -7.00
CA ASP A 345 2.19 4.07 -7.81
C ASP A 345 0.88 4.78 -8.17
N ILE A 346 -0.17 4.04 -8.50
CA ILE A 346 -1.50 4.58 -8.77
C ILE A 346 -2.10 5.21 -7.50
N LEU A 347 -2.00 4.52 -6.35
CA LEU A 347 -2.51 5.01 -5.07
C LEU A 347 -1.88 6.36 -4.71
N ARG A 348 -0.53 6.44 -4.76
CA ARG A 348 0.19 7.67 -4.37
C ARG A 348 -0.08 8.85 -5.30
N ARG A 349 -0.48 8.60 -6.55
CA ARG A 349 -0.71 9.65 -7.58
C ARG A 349 -2.12 10.23 -7.58
N SER A 350 -3.04 9.68 -6.81
CA SER A 350 -4.40 10.20 -6.66
C SER A 350 -4.43 11.57 -5.97
N SER A 351 -5.60 12.22 -5.98
CA SER A 351 -5.85 13.52 -5.32
C SER A 351 -5.36 13.51 -3.89
N TYR A 352 -4.63 14.54 -3.47
CA TYR A 352 -4.00 14.54 -2.14
C TYR A 352 -5.01 14.36 -1.02
N GLU A 353 -6.21 14.88 -1.14
CA GLU A 353 -7.27 14.77 -0.13
C GLU A 353 -7.91 13.38 -0.08
N LEU A 354 -7.85 12.64 -1.20
CA LEU A 354 -8.52 11.33 -1.39
C LEU A 354 -7.54 10.15 -1.38
N ARG A 355 -6.24 10.41 -1.21
CA ARG A 355 -5.22 9.35 -1.11
C ARG A 355 -5.55 8.41 0.04
N PRO A 356 -5.62 7.10 -0.21
CA PRO A 356 -5.82 6.15 0.86
C PRO A 356 -4.52 5.94 1.63
N ASN A 357 -4.70 5.45 2.85
CA ASN A 357 -3.60 4.93 3.66
C ASN A 357 -3.25 3.52 3.18
N ILE A 358 -1.99 3.15 3.29
CA ILE A 358 -1.46 1.87 2.80
C ILE A 358 -0.93 1.09 3.99
N ILE A 359 -1.31 -0.18 4.11
CA ILE A 359 -0.68 -1.14 4.99
C ILE A 359 -0.26 -2.31 4.11
N ASP A 360 1.04 -2.55 4.01
CA ASP A 360 1.62 -3.56 3.14
C ASP A 360 2.39 -4.59 3.97
N THR A 361 2.10 -5.87 3.76
CA THR A 361 2.88 -6.96 4.34
C THR A 361 4.04 -7.31 3.40
N ASP A 362 5.28 -7.05 3.81
CA ASP A 362 6.47 -7.14 2.97
C ASP A 362 7.47 -8.16 3.53
N ALA A 363 7.18 -9.45 3.32
CA ALA A 363 8.04 -10.54 3.80
C ALA A 363 9.43 -10.59 3.14
N LYS A 364 9.65 -9.85 2.04
CA LYS A 364 10.96 -9.79 1.34
C LYS A 364 11.72 -8.49 1.62
N ASN A 365 11.12 -7.55 2.33
CA ASN A 365 11.64 -6.18 2.45
C ASN A 365 11.97 -5.56 1.08
N GLU A 366 11.18 -5.88 0.05
CA GLU A 366 11.32 -5.35 -1.30
C GLU A 366 10.30 -4.23 -1.54
N ASP A 367 9.07 -4.39 -1.09
CA ASP A 367 7.98 -3.43 -1.31
C ASP A 367 8.24 -2.10 -0.59
N ALA A 368 8.70 -2.17 0.66
CA ALA A 368 9.15 -1.03 1.44
C ALA A 368 10.29 -0.30 0.73
N LYS A 369 11.39 -1.02 0.44
CA LYS A 369 12.55 -0.43 -0.25
C LYS A 369 12.17 0.22 -1.57
N MET A 370 11.40 -0.46 -2.41
CA MET A 370 11.05 0.02 -3.73
C MET A 370 10.19 1.29 -3.71
N SER A 371 9.31 1.43 -2.72
CA SER A 371 8.29 2.47 -2.70
C SER A 371 8.56 3.60 -1.70
N PHE A 372 9.45 3.43 -0.72
CA PHE A 372 9.69 4.37 0.38
C PHE A 372 9.92 5.81 -0.10
N LYS A 373 10.95 6.03 -0.94
CA LYS A 373 11.29 7.35 -1.47
C LYS A 373 10.17 7.93 -2.34
N ALA A 374 9.51 7.08 -3.12
CA ALA A 374 8.42 7.46 -4.01
C ALA A 374 7.17 7.92 -3.22
N LEU A 375 6.88 7.30 -2.09
CA LEU A 375 5.79 7.65 -1.18
C LEU A 375 6.11 8.90 -0.35
N LYS A 376 7.32 9.00 0.21
CA LYS A 376 7.79 10.23 0.90
C LYS A 376 7.73 11.45 -0.03
N ALA A 377 8.21 11.33 -1.27
CA ALA A 377 8.14 12.40 -2.27
C ALA A 377 6.69 12.78 -2.66
N ALA A 378 5.73 11.87 -2.47
CA ALA A 378 4.31 12.18 -2.64
C ALA A 378 3.73 12.89 -1.41
N GLY A 379 4.40 12.89 -0.25
CA GLY A 379 3.94 13.47 1.00
C GLY A 379 3.22 12.47 1.92
N TYR A 380 3.53 11.17 1.79
CA TYR A 380 3.11 10.16 2.76
C TYR A 380 4.01 10.16 4.00
N ASP A 381 3.41 9.95 5.16
CA ASP A 381 4.13 9.52 6.36
C ASP A 381 4.37 8.01 6.26
N VAL A 382 5.52 7.65 5.67
CA VAL A 382 5.95 6.25 5.53
C VAL A 382 6.62 5.76 6.81
N GLN A 383 6.11 4.64 7.32
CA GLN A 383 6.51 3.96 8.55
C GLN A 383 6.90 2.50 8.25
N LEU A 384 7.88 1.96 8.98
CA LEU A 384 8.36 0.58 8.81
C LEU A 384 8.30 -0.15 10.15
N LEU A 385 7.45 -1.17 10.25
CA LEU A 385 7.47 -2.15 11.33
C LEU A 385 8.32 -3.35 10.87
N ASN A 386 9.60 -3.31 11.19
CA ASN A 386 10.58 -4.32 10.79
C ASN A 386 10.77 -5.36 11.90
N ILE A 387 9.97 -6.41 11.83
CA ILE A 387 10.03 -7.54 12.77
C ILE A 387 11.26 -8.41 12.51
N ALA A 388 11.75 -8.43 11.26
CA ALA A 388 12.97 -9.16 10.90
C ALA A 388 14.24 -8.52 11.48
N ASP A 389 14.27 -7.19 11.60
CA ASP A 389 15.39 -6.42 12.14
C ASP A 389 14.90 -5.20 12.94
N PRO A 390 14.61 -5.37 14.24
CA PRO A 390 14.04 -4.32 15.09
C PRO A 390 14.94 -3.11 15.34
N ASP A 391 16.24 -3.24 15.12
CA ASP A 391 17.17 -2.10 15.21
C ASP A 391 16.93 -1.07 14.09
N TRP A 392 16.19 -1.46 13.05
CA TRP A 392 15.73 -0.61 11.96
C TRP A 392 14.21 -0.68 11.81
N SER A 393 13.50 -0.59 12.94
CA SER A 393 12.04 -0.57 13.02
C SER A 393 11.53 0.64 13.80
N GLU A 394 10.31 1.08 13.46
CA GLU A 394 9.45 1.78 14.40
C GLU A 394 8.93 0.82 15.47
N SER A 395 8.70 1.32 16.68
CA SER A 395 8.23 0.51 17.80
C SER A 395 6.71 0.62 17.95
N TRP A 396 6.08 -0.49 18.35
CA TRP A 396 4.65 -0.58 18.58
C TRP A 396 4.38 -1.49 19.77
N ASN A 397 3.84 -0.90 20.83
CA ASN A 397 3.37 -1.65 22.00
C ASN A 397 1.89 -2.04 21.77
N PRO A 398 1.55 -3.35 21.64
CA PRO A 398 0.18 -3.82 21.53
C PRO A 398 -0.72 -3.38 22.70
N PHE A 399 -0.17 -3.22 23.90
CA PHE A 399 -0.94 -2.83 25.09
C PHE A 399 -1.25 -1.32 25.13
N GLN A 400 -0.60 -0.51 24.29
CA GLN A 400 -0.71 0.95 24.36
C GLN A 400 -2.15 1.46 24.24
N VAL A 401 -2.98 0.80 23.42
CA VAL A 401 -4.36 1.25 23.22
C VAL A 401 -5.21 0.97 24.46
N ALA A 402 -5.07 -0.23 25.03
CA ALA A 402 -5.70 -0.59 26.30
C ALA A 402 -5.22 0.32 27.45
N LEU A 403 -3.91 0.62 27.49
CA LEU A 403 -3.30 1.54 28.45
C LEU A 403 -3.84 2.96 28.32
N ASN A 404 -3.98 3.47 27.10
CA ASN A 404 -4.58 4.79 26.88
C ASN A 404 -6.02 4.84 27.41
N TYR A 405 -6.82 3.79 27.17
CA TYR A 405 -8.18 3.71 27.74
C TYR A 405 -8.16 3.59 29.27
N MET A 406 -7.19 2.87 29.84
CA MET A 406 -6.99 2.75 31.29
C MET A 406 -6.71 4.12 31.92
N MET A 407 -5.75 4.86 31.37
CA MET A 407 -5.39 6.23 31.77
C MET A 407 -6.56 7.22 31.61
N ASP A 408 -7.50 6.93 30.70
CA ASP A 408 -8.70 7.73 30.45
C ASP A 408 -9.89 7.38 31.38
N GLY A 409 -9.73 6.39 32.26
CA GLY A 409 -10.79 5.85 33.10
C GLY A 409 -11.85 5.04 32.34
N GLU A 410 -11.58 4.66 31.08
CA GLU A 410 -12.44 3.87 30.20
C GLU A 410 -12.20 2.37 30.41
N LEU A 411 -12.48 1.88 31.62
CA LEU A 411 -12.13 0.52 32.06
C LEU A 411 -12.67 -0.58 31.13
N ASP A 412 -13.93 -0.47 30.70
CA ASP A 412 -14.58 -1.46 29.83
C ASP A 412 -13.88 -1.53 28.45
N LYS A 413 -13.52 -0.38 27.88
CA LYS A 413 -12.80 -0.31 26.60
C LYS A 413 -11.38 -0.84 26.72
N ALA A 414 -10.70 -0.56 27.84
CA ALA A 414 -9.37 -1.10 28.13
C ALA A 414 -9.39 -2.63 28.18
N ARG A 415 -10.39 -3.21 28.87
CA ARG A 415 -10.60 -4.66 28.93
C ARG A 415 -10.89 -5.28 27.57
N ASP A 416 -11.81 -4.70 26.82
CA ASP A 416 -12.21 -5.23 25.51
C ASP A 416 -11.00 -5.27 24.55
N GLU A 417 -10.16 -4.23 24.57
CA GLU A 417 -8.92 -4.21 23.79
C GLU A 417 -7.90 -5.25 24.30
N ALA A 418 -7.71 -5.37 25.62
CA ALA A 418 -6.84 -6.41 26.20
C ALA A 418 -7.31 -7.82 25.81
N MET A 419 -8.62 -8.06 25.76
CA MET A 419 -9.20 -9.33 25.34
C MET A 419 -8.90 -9.64 23.87
N VAL A 420 -8.98 -8.65 22.98
CA VAL A 420 -8.60 -8.81 21.56
C VAL A 420 -7.14 -9.26 21.44
N ILE A 421 -6.25 -8.66 22.22
CA ILE A 421 -4.82 -9.00 22.22
C ILE A 421 -4.61 -10.45 22.68
N VAL A 422 -5.26 -10.85 23.77
CA VAL A 422 -5.19 -12.24 24.28
C VAL A 422 -5.74 -13.24 23.28
N GLN A 423 -6.84 -12.94 22.60
CA GLN A 423 -7.42 -13.85 21.60
C GLN A 423 -6.47 -14.08 20.41
N ILE A 424 -5.79 -13.03 19.95
CA ILE A 424 -4.86 -13.14 18.81
C ILE A 424 -3.56 -13.84 19.22
N ILE A 425 -3.08 -13.63 20.45
CA ILE A 425 -1.90 -14.35 20.99
C ILE A 425 -2.24 -15.80 21.33
N GLY A 426 -3.44 -16.05 21.85
CA GLY A 426 -3.92 -17.34 22.33
C GLY A 426 -4.39 -18.29 21.23
N SER A 427 -4.71 -17.78 20.03
CA SER A 427 -5.10 -18.59 18.87
C SER A 427 -3.90 -19.35 18.28
N SER A 428 -3.41 -20.37 18.98
CA SER A 428 -2.53 -21.38 18.43
C SER A 428 -3.26 -22.22 17.36
N ASN A 429 -2.51 -22.72 16.37
CA ASN A 429 -2.95 -23.54 15.23
C ASN A 429 -3.55 -24.92 15.65
N SER A 430 -4.57 -24.98 16.50
CA SER A 430 -5.34 -26.21 16.69
C SER A 430 -6.29 -26.39 15.51
N GLY A 431 -5.74 -26.98 14.44
CA GLY A 431 -6.55 -27.70 13.48
C GLY A 431 -7.36 -28.76 14.23
N GLU A 432 -8.67 -28.77 13.99
CA GLU A 432 -9.62 -29.82 14.39
C GLU A 432 -9.65 -30.22 15.87
N GLY A 433 -10.63 -29.69 16.61
CA GLY A 433 -11.25 -30.40 17.73
C GLY A 433 -10.94 -29.86 19.14
N GLY A 434 -11.86 -29.03 19.65
CA GLY A 434 -12.01 -28.71 21.08
C GLY A 434 -10.97 -27.73 21.62
N ASN A 435 -11.40 -26.52 22.00
CA ASN A 435 -10.59 -25.69 22.89
C ASN A 435 -10.36 -26.49 24.18
N ASP A 436 -9.12 -26.89 24.43
CA ASP A 436 -8.77 -27.58 25.66
C ASP A 436 -9.15 -26.68 26.85
N ILE A 437 -9.69 -27.25 27.92
CA ILE A 437 -10.07 -26.50 29.12
C ILE A 437 -8.86 -25.71 29.66
N TRP A 438 -7.66 -26.27 29.47
CA TRP A 438 -6.38 -25.64 29.79
C TRP A 438 -6.09 -24.39 28.94
N ASP A 439 -6.40 -24.43 27.64
CA ASP A 439 -6.18 -23.31 26.73
C ASP A 439 -7.03 -22.11 27.10
N LYS A 440 -8.31 -22.36 27.42
CA LYS A 440 -9.22 -21.28 27.79
C LYS A 440 -8.87 -20.69 29.16
N THR A 441 -8.49 -21.54 30.10
CA THR A 441 -8.05 -21.10 31.44
C THR A 441 -6.75 -20.29 31.34
N ALA A 442 -5.82 -20.67 30.47
CA ALA A 442 -4.59 -19.91 30.22
C ALA A 442 -4.88 -18.54 29.58
N GLU A 443 -5.79 -18.45 28.60
CA GLU A 443 -6.22 -17.15 28.04
C GLU A 443 -6.81 -16.22 29.10
N ASP A 444 -7.75 -16.73 29.91
CA ASP A 444 -8.42 -15.88 30.91
C ASP A 444 -7.44 -15.45 32.02
N THR A 445 -6.48 -16.30 32.38
CA THR A 445 -5.38 -15.95 33.30
C THR A 445 -4.42 -14.92 32.69
N GLN A 446 -4.10 -15.05 31.40
CA GLN A 446 -3.29 -14.07 30.67
C GLN A 446 -3.97 -12.71 30.65
N LEU A 447 -5.28 -12.67 30.39
CA LEU A 447 -6.07 -11.45 30.44
C LEU A 447 -6.00 -10.81 31.82
N ALA A 448 -6.17 -11.59 32.89
CA ALA A 448 -6.08 -11.09 34.26
C ALA A 448 -4.72 -10.44 34.56
N ILE A 449 -3.61 -11.06 34.12
CA ILE A 449 -2.25 -10.50 34.28
C ILE A 449 -2.11 -9.19 33.50
N ILE A 450 -2.59 -9.14 32.25
CA ILE A 450 -2.54 -7.91 31.44
C ILE A 450 -3.31 -6.78 32.14
N LEU A 451 -4.50 -7.06 32.68
CA LEU A 451 -5.27 -6.07 33.44
C LEU A 451 -4.53 -5.56 34.68
N ILE A 452 -3.81 -6.43 35.40
CA ILE A 452 -2.95 -6.04 36.52
C ILE A 452 -1.82 -5.13 36.06
N LEU A 453 -1.13 -5.47 34.97
CA LEU A 453 -0.04 -4.66 34.42
C LEU A 453 -0.52 -3.27 33.98
N LEU A 454 -1.71 -3.20 33.36
CA LEU A 454 -2.34 -1.93 33.00
C LEU A 454 -2.70 -1.10 34.24
N TRP A 455 -3.20 -1.73 35.29
CA TRP A 455 -3.49 -1.06 36.56
C TRP A 455 -2.21 -0.55 37.24
N LEU A 456 -1.16 -1.37 37.34
CA LEU A 456 0.14 -0.94 37.89
C LEU A 456 0.71 0.26 37.11
N ALA A 457 0.67 0.20 35.78
CA ALA A 457 1.12 1.31 34.94
C ALA A 457 0.34 2.60 35.18
N MET A 458 -0.97 2.50 35.44
CA MET A 458 -1.83 3.64 35.77
C MET A 458 -1.54 4.20 37.17
N GLU A 459 -1.44 3.33 38.18
CA GLU A 459 -1.24 3.70 39.58
C GLU A 459 0.10 4.43 39.79
N HIS A 460 1.17 3.91 39.17
CA HIS A 460 2.50 4.50 39.26
C HIS A 460 2.78 5.55 38.17
N ASN A 461 1.81 5.82 37.27
CA ASN A 461 1.96 6.71 36.12
C ASN A 461 3.20 6.39 35.27
N ASP A 462 3.49 5.09 35.10
CA ASP A 462 4.62 4.56 34.33
C ASP A 462 4.11 3.59 33.25
N GLU A 463 4.08 4.07 32.00
CA GLU A 463 3.64 3.27 30.85
C GLU A 463 4.55 2.07 30.55
N THR A 464 5.80 2.06 31.05
CA THR A 464 6.78 1.01 30.74
C THR A 464 6.49 -0.31 31.46
N LEU A 465 5.64 -0.29 32.49
CA LEU A 465 5.16 -1.48 33.21
C LEU A 465 4.14 -2.29 32.39
N ALA A 466 3.42 -1.64 31.47
CA ALA A 466 2.39 -2.28 30.65
C ALA A 466 2.93 -2.66 29.27
N THR A 467 3.76 -3.70 29.20
CA THR A 467 4.31 -4.23 27.95
C THR A 467 4.06 -5.73 27.78
N PRO A 468 4.07 -6.27 26.54
CA PRO A 468 3.93 -7.70 26.32
C PRO A 468 5.02 -8.53 27.01
N ALA A 469 6.25 -8.00 27.09
CA ALA A 469 7.35 -8.62 27.82
C ALA A 469 7.13 -8.60 29.34
N GLY A 470 6.33 -7.65 29.85
CA GLY A 470 5.90 -7.58 31.24
C GLY A 470 5.11 -8.80 31.70
N VAL A 471 4.36 -9.48 30.82
CA VAL A 471 3.57 -10.69 31.19
C VAL A 471 4.46 -11.84 31.68
N PRO A 472 5.43 -12.35 30.89
CA PRO A 472 6.32 -13.41 31.36
C PRO A 472 7.24 -12.96 32.50
N GLN A 473 7.63 -11.67 32.54
CA GLN A 473 8.43 -11.11 33.63
C GLN A 473 7.66 -11.10 34.96
N PHE A 474 6.42 -10.63 34.94
CA PHE A 474 5.54 -10.62 36.11
C PHE A 474 5.34 -12.04 36.65
N ILE A 475 5.08 -13.02 35.78
CA ILE A 475 4.98 -14.43 36.17
C ILE A 475 6.28 -14.88 36.88
N ASN A 476 7.45 -14.54 36.33
CA ASN A 476 8.74 -14.93 36.91
C ASN A 476 9.04 -14.25 38.24
N SER A 477 8.79 -12.94 38.38
CA SER A 477 8.97 -12.21 39.64
C SER A 477 8.05 -12.78 40.73
N VAL A 478 6.79 -13.04 40.38
CA VAL A 478 5.80 -13.54 41.33
C VAL A 478 6.06 -15.01 41.72
N ASN A 479 6.61 -15.84 40.82
CA ASN A 479 6.99 -17.22 41.13
C ASN A 479 8.07 -17.36 42.22
N GLN A 480 8.83 -16.30 42.52
CA GLN A 480 9.82 -16.31 43.61
C GLN A 480 9.15 -16.42 45.00
N PHE A 481 7.87 -16.09 45.09
CA PHE A 481 7.10 -16.10 46.33
C PHE A 481 6.23 -17.36 46.50
N ASN A 482 6.47 -18.42 45.71
CA ASN A 482 5.77 -19.70 45.85
C ASN A 482 5.93 -20.28 47.27
N ASP A 483 4.85 -20.77 47.88
CA ASP A 483 4.92 -21.45 49.17
C ASP A 483 5.58 -22.84 49.00
N PRO A 484 6.72 -23.12 49.66
CA PRO A 484 7.36 -24.44 49.59
C PRO A 484 6.52 -25.58 50.17
N LYS A 485 5.53 -25.28 51.01
CA LYS A 485 4.73 -26.25 51.78
C LYS A 485 3.37 -26.55 51.15
N ASP A 486 2.76 -25.59 50.45
CA ASP A 486 1.47 -25.78 49.77
C ASP A 486 1.57 -25.50 48.26
N LYS A 487 1.46 -26.57 47.47
CA LYS A 487 1.48 -26.51 46.00
C LYS A 487 0.30 -25.73 45.40
N ASN A 488 -0.74 -25.43 46.18
CA ASN A 488 -1.89 -24.65 45.73
C ASN A 488 -1.75 -23.14 46.02
N LEU A 489 -0.76 -22.74 46.83
CA LEU A 489 -0.40 -21.35 47.16
C LEU A 489 0.84 -20.92 46.37
N ASP A 490 0.76 -20.99 45.05
CA ASP A 490 1.73 -20.35 44.17
C ASP A 490 1.69 -18.82 44.34
N GLY A 491 2.80 -18.15 44.03
CA GLY A 491 2.95 -16.71 44.21
C GLY A 491 1.88 -15.91 43.46
N LEU A 492 1.42 -16.40 42.30
CA LEU A 492 0.36 -15.72 41.54
C LEU A 492 -0.97 -15.80 42.28
N THR A 493 -1.29 -16.96 42.86
CA THR A 493 -2.45 -17.11 43.75
C THR A 493 -2.35 -16.22 44.98
N GLN A 494 -1.18 -16.15 45.62
CA GLN A 494 -0.96 -15.24 46.75
C GLN A 494 -1.15 -13.78 46.36
N TYR A 495 -0.62 -13.36 45.20
CA TYR A 495 -0.81 -12.01 44.68
C TYR A 495 -2.30 -11.69 44.45
N PHE A 496 -3.06 -12.59 43.82
CA PHE A 496 -4.50 -12.41 43.66
C PHE A 496 -5.27 -12.37 45.00
N HIS A 497 -4.82 -13.12 46.02
CA HIS A 497 -5.41 -13.05 47.36
C HIS A 497 -5.15 -11.70 48.03
N MET A 498 -3.94 -11.15 47.92
CA MET A 498 -3.61 -9.81 48.43
C MET A 498 -4.42 -8.73 47.71
N LEU A 499 -4.56 -8.82 46.39
CA LEU A 499 -5.40 -7.90 45.61
C LEU A 499 -6.88 -7.89 46.05
N ARG A 500 -7.40 -9.01 46.59
CA ARG A 500 -8.77 -9.08 47.14
C ARG A 500 -8.94 -8.34 48.45
N GLN A 501 -7.84 -8.07 49.16
CA GLN A 501 -7.84 -7.40 50.46
C GLN A 501 -7.75 -5.88 50.33
N LEU A 502 -7.50 -5.34 49.13
CA LEU A 502 -7.53 -3.90 48.87
C LEU A 502 -8.89 -3.27 49.24
N ASP A 503 -8.88 -2.24 50.08
CA ASP A 503 -10.06 -1.44 50.42
C ASP A 503 -9.86 0.06 50.08
N PRO A 504 -10.59 0.63 49.09
CA PRO A 504 -11.54 -0.02 48.19
C PRO A 504 -10.85 -0.75 47.03
N MET A 505 -11.32 -1.96 46.71
CA MET A 505 -10.81 -2.72 45.58
C MET A 505 -11.14 -2.03 44.24
N PRO A 506 -10.15 -1.75 43.37
CA PRO A 506 -10.40 -1.16 42.06
C PRO A 506 -11.29 -2.06 41.17
N PRO A 507 -12.24 -1.51 40.38
CA PRO A 507 -13.13 -2.32 39.54
C PRO A 507 -12.39 -3.23 38.54
N ILE A 508 -11.27 -2.75 37.99
CA ILE A 508 -10.46 -3.51 37.03
C ILE A 508 -9.77 -4.72 37.69
N ILE A 509 -9.38 -4.58 38.95
CA ILE A 509 -8.77 -5.66 39.75
C ILE A 509 -9.81 -6.71 40.11
N ASN A 510 -11.02 -6.30 40.49
CA ASN A 510 -12.13 -7.24 40.67
C ASN A 510 -12.37 -8.07 39.40
N GLU A 511 -12.34 -7.43 38.23
CA GLU A 511 -12.52 -8.12 36.96
C GLU A 511 -11.36 -9.07 36.63
N ALA A 512 -10.11 -8.67 36.87
CA ALA A 512 -8.95 -9.54 36.74
C ALA A 512 -9.10 -10.80 37.62
N ILE A 513 -9.54 -10.65 38.87
CA ILE A 513 -9.78 -11.76 39.80
C ILE A 513 -10.89 -12.68 39.28
N LEU A 514 -11.99 -12.13 38.74
CA LEU A 514 -13.07 -12.93 38.16
C LEU A 514 -12.60 -13.75 36.95
N LYS A 515 -11.76 -13.16 36.09
CA LYS A 515 -11.16 -13.87 34.94
C LYS A 515 -10.19 -14.96 35.39
N ALA A 516 -9.40 -14.72 36.44
CA ALA A 516 -8.53 -15.72 37.04
C ALA A 516 -9.28 -16.80 37.86
N GLY A 517 -10.61 -16.74 37.97
CA GLY A 517 -11.38 -17.63 38.85
C GLY A 517 -11.16 -19.13 38.61
N SER A 518 -11.11 -19.56 37.35
CA SER A 518 -10.84 -20.97 36.99
C SER A 518 -9.42 -21.40 37.38
N TYR A 519 -8.44 -20.51 37.28
CA TYR A 519 -7.08 -20.76 37.74
C TYR A 519 -6.99 -20.84 39.26
N LEU A 520 -7.62 -19.89 39.96
CA LEU A 520 -7.64 -19.84 41.43
C LEU A 520 -8.36 -21.06 42.04
N GLY A 521 -9.36 -21.61 41.34
CA GLY A 521 -10.08 -22.82 41.75
C GLY A 521 -9.41 -24.14 41.34
N ALA A 522 -8.37 -24.12 40.51
CA ALA A 522 -7.64 -25.31 40.09
C ALA A 522 -6.68 -25.84 41.17
N THR A 523 -6.28 -27.11 41.07
CA THR A 523 -5.38 -27.76 42.05
C THR A 523 -4.05 -28.17 41.43
N GLY A 524 -2.96 -28.09 42.20
CA GLY A 524 -1.59 -28.55 41.91
C GLY A 524 -1.20 -28.74 40.43
N ASP A 525 -1.37 -29.96 39.92
CA ASP A 525 -0.95 -30.36 38.56
C ASP A 525 -1.71 -29.61 37.46
N THR A 526 -2.96 -29.25 37.74
CA THR A 526 -3.79 -28.45 36.83
C THR A 526 -3.27 -27.02 36.72
N LYS A 527 -2.97 -26.37 37.86
CA LYS A 527 -2.38 -25.02 37.87
C LYS A 527 -1.04 -25.01 37.13
N SER A 528 -0.21 -26.02 37.37
CA SER A 528 1.08 -26.20 36.68
C SER A 528 0.91 -26.32 35.16
N SER A 529 -0.09 -27.10 34.71
CA SER A 529 -0.39 -27.26 33.28
C SER A 529 -0.85 -25.94 32.63
N VAL A 530 -1.74 -25.20 33.30
CA VAL A 530 -2.19 -23.87 32.83
C VAL A 530 -1.02 -22.88 32.77
N MET A 531 -0.16 -22.85 33.80
CA MET A 531 1.01 -21.98 33.86
C MET A 531 2.01 -22.32 32.75
N PHE A 532 2.23 -23.61 32.46
CA PHE A 532 3.09 -24.04 31.35
C PHE A 532 2.54 -23.55 30.00
N THR A 533 1.23 -23.69 29.76
CA THR A 533 0.57 -23.17 28.55
C THR A 533 0.71 -21.64 28.45
N LEU A 534 0.51 -20.92 29.56
CA LEU A 534 0.64 -19.46 29.64
C LEU A 534 2.07 -18.99 29.35
N GLN A 535 3.08 -19.62 29.95
CA GLN A 535 4.50 -19.32 29.70
C GLN A 535 4.89 -19.64 28.26
N SER A 536 4.43 -20.77 27.72
CA SER A 536 4.67 -21.13 26.32
C SER A 536 4.14 -20.07 25.36
N ARG A 537 2.92 -19.56 25.58
CA ARG A 537 2.30 -18.50 24.76
C ARG A 537 2.97 -17.14 24.88
N SER A 538 3.43 -16.77 26.07
CA SER A 538 4.07 -15.48 26.33
C SER A 538 5.56 -15.44 25.97
N SER A 539 6.18 -16.62 25.75
CA SER A 539 7.61 -16.76 25.43
C SER A 539 8.06 -15.96 24.20
N LEU A 540 7.18 -15.72 23.22
CA LEU A 540 7.48 -14.89 22.04
C LEU A 540 7.95 -13.47 22.44
N PHE A 541 7.35 -12.91 23.49
CA PHE A 541 7.66 -11.56 23.98
C PHE A 541 8.80 -11.54 24.98
N ALA A 542 9.33 -12.70 25.39
CA ALA A 542 10.49 -12.79 26.27
C ALA A 542 11.83 -12.58 25.53
N SER A 543 11.84 -12.67 24.20
CA SER A 543 13.03 -12.36 23.41
C SER A 543 13.33 -10.86 23.47
N GLU A 544 14.58 -10.48 23.77
CA GLU A 544 15.02 -9.08 23.79
C GLU A 544 14.65 -8.32 22.52
N THR A 545 14.80 -8.96 21.36
CA THR A 545 14.50 -8.40 20.05
C THR A 545 13.02 -7.99 19.90
N VAL A 546 12.09 -8.86 20.36
CA VAL A 546 10.65 -8.57 20.34
C VAL A 546 10.25 -7.62 21.46
N ALA A 547 10.83 -7.78 22.64
CA ALA A 547 10.59 -6.92 23.78
C ALA A 547 10.99 -5.47 23.45
N ARG A 548 12.14 -5.25 22.79
CA ARG A 548 12.57 -3.92 22.31
C ARG A 548 11.62 -3.33 21.25
N LEU A 549 11.09 -4.16 20.36
CA LEU A 549 10.12 -3.74 19.34
C LEU A 549 8.79 -3.29 19.97
N THR A 550 8.39 -3.93 21.07
CA THR A 550 7.08 -3.80 21.70
C THR A 550 7.08 -3.04 23.03
N SER A 551 8.24 -2.54 23.48
CA SER A 551 8.37 -1.84 24.77
C SER A 551 7.71 -0.47 24.78
N ARG A 552 7.68 0.22 23.63
CA ARG A 552 7.11 1.58 23.48
C ARG A 552 6.38 1.71 22.17
N SER A 553 5.40 2.61 22.08
CA SER A 553 4.70 2.87 20.83
C SER A 553 5.06 4.21 20.19
N THR A 554 5.68 4.15 19.01
CA THR A 554 5.81 5.29 18.09
C THR A 554 4.66 5.34 17.08
N ILE A 555 3.94 4.22 16.94
CA ILE A 555 2.85 4.05 15.99
C ILE A 555 1.51 4.20 16.71
N HIS A 556 0.75 5.23 16.34
CA HIS A 556 -0.63 5.40 16.81
C HIS A 556 -1.60 4.73 15.82
N ILE A 557 -2.16 3.59 16.21
CA ILE A 557 -3.02 2.76 15.36
C ILE A 557 -4.30 3.48 14.89
N SER A 558 -4.88 4.35 15.72
CA SER A 558 -6.09 5.10 15.37
C SER A 558 -5.86 6.19 14.33
N ASP A 559 -4.61 6.63 14.12
CA ASP A 559 -4.32 7.68 13.14
C ASP A 559 -4.42 7.19 11.68
N TYR A 560 -4.45 5.86 11.45
CA TYR A 560 -4.69 5.30 10.12
C TYR A 560 -6.13 5.50 9.64
N GLY A 561 -7.12 5.60 10.53
CA GLY A 561 -8.50 5.95 10.17
C GLY A 561 -8.84 7.40 10.48
N PHE A 562 -8.30 7.92 11.60
CA PHE A 562 -8.69 9.19 12.22
C PHE A 562 -7.48 10.02 12.65
N PRO A 563 -6.75 10.63 11.70
CA PRO A 563 -5.54 11.41 12.00
C PRO A 563 -5.83 12.77 12.67
N ARG A 564 -7.10 13.15 12.81
CA ARG A 564 -7.56 14.40 13.42
C ARG A 564 -8.53 14.07 14.53
N MET A 565 -8.01 13.98 15.74
CA MET A 565 -8.76 13.50 16.90
C MET A 565 -8.66 14.51 18.01
N LEU A 566 -9.82 14.98 18.46
CA LEU A 566 -9.96 15.79 19.65
C LEU A 566 -10.36 14.88 20.81
N LYS A 567 -9.69 15.07 21.93
CA LYS A 567 -9.98 14.43 23.19
C LYS A 567 -10.07 15.51 24.26
N VAL A 568 -11.22 15.58 24.92
CA VAL A 568 -11.49 16.55 25.99
C VAL A 568 -12.03 15.79 27.20
N THR A 569 -11.38 15.95 28.34
CA THR A 569 -11.87 15.42 29.62
C THR A 569 -12.55 16.54 30.38
N VAL A 570 -13.82 16.35 30.70
CA VAL A 570 -14.64 17.21 31.56
C VAL A 570 -14.92 16.50 32.89
N PRO A 571 -15.39 17.21 33.93
CA PRO A 571 -15.74 16.57 35.20
C PRO A 571 -16.78 15.44 35.04
N THR A 572 -16.72 14.46 35.92
CA THR A 572 -17.57 13.24 35.87
C THR A 572 -19.07 13.54 36.02
N GLU A 573 -19.45 14.72 36.53
CA GLU A 573 -20.84 15.19 36.58
C GLU A 573 -21.50 15.33 35.19
N TYR A 574 -20.69 15.51 34.14
CA TYR A 574 -21.15 15.58 32.76
C TYR A 574 -21.38 14.19 32.14
N ALA A 575 -21.13 13.10 32.85
CA ALA A 575 -21.31 11.73 32.36
C ALA A 575 -22.73 11.50 31.80
N GLY A 576 -22.81 10.94 30.59
CA GLY A 576 -24.07 10.64 29.91
C GLY A 576 -24.80 11.85 29.31
N THR A 577 -24.30 13.08 29.52
CA THR A 577 -24.82 14.28 28.84
C THR A 577 -24.44 14.28 27.36
N THR A 578 -25.20 15.03 26.56
CA THR A 578 -24.91 15.23 25.14
C THR A 578 -24.09 16.50 24.95
N ALA A 579 -22.90 16.38 24.39
CA ALA A 579 -22.04 17.48 24.02
C ALA A 579 -22.14 17.74 22.51
N LEU A 580 -22.42 18.98 22.12
CA LEU A 580 -22.45 19.43 20.73
C LEU A 580 -21.11 20.05 20.37
N ILE A 581 -20.42 19.47 19.39
CA ILE A 581 -19.07 19.86 18.95
C ILE A 581 -19.18 20.58 17.61
N GLU A 582 -18.60 21.76 17.53
CA GLU A 582 -18.70 22.66 16.37
C GLU A 582 -17.30 23.15 15.96
N LEU A 583 -16.92 22.92 14.71
CA LEU A 583 -15.72 23.48 14.08
C LEU A 583 -16.10 24.70 13.24
N TYR A 584 -15.43 25.82 13.42
CA TYR A 584 -15.65 27.04 12.63
C TYR A 584 -14.35 27.74 12.26
N ASP A 585 -14.43 28.54 11.19
CA ASP A 585 -13.38 29.46 10.75
C ASP A 585 -13.51 30.79 11.52
N ARG A 586 -12.43 31.22 12.18
CA ARG A 586 -12.43 32.43 13.00
C ARG A 586 -12.27 33.71 12.19
N GLU A 587 -11.76 33.63 10.96
CA GLU A 587 -11.48 34.82 10.13
C GLU A 587 -12.74 35.31 9.37
N SER A 588 -13.76 34.46 9.23
CA SER A 588 -14.95 34.75 8.43
C SER A 588 -15.75 35.94 8.97
N LYS A 589 -15.72 37.08 8.25
CA LYS A 589 -16.38 38.36 8.59
C LYS A 589 -17.91 38.39 8.41
N GLN A 590 -18.55 37.28 8.03
CA GLN A 590 -20.01 37.22 7.85
C GLN A 590 -20.70 36.73 9.13
N SER A 591 -21.52 37.60 9.73
CA SER A 591 -22.27 37.45 11.00
C SER A 591 -23.35 36.37 11.05
N SER A 592 -23.11 35.20 10.46
CA SER A 592 -23.86 33.96 10.69
C SER A 592 -22.97 32.80 10.23
N ALA A 593 -21.97 32.47 11.05
CA ALA A 593 -20.95 31.48 10.76
C ALA A 593 -21.60 30.10 10.56
N LYS A 594 -21.69 29.64 9.31
CA LYS A 594 -22.02 28.24 9.02
C LYS A 594 -20.84 27.39 9.51
N TYR A 595 -21.08 26.54 10.51
CA TYR A 595 -20.08 25.61 11.01
C TYR A 595 -19.54 24.72 9.87
N LEU A 596 -18.23 24.47 9.88
CA LEU A 596 -17.56 23.59 8.90
C LEU A 596 -17.91 22.12 9.13
N GLU A 597 -17.97 21.73 10.39
CA GLU A 597 -18.36 20.41 10.86
C GLU A 597 -19.06 20.55 12.21
N GLN A 598 -20.15 19.83 12.40
CA GLN A 598 -20.94 19.85 13.62
C GLN A 598 -21.51 18.46 13.86
N ASP A 599 -21.35 17.94 15.08
CA ASP A 599 -21.91 16.65 15.49
C ASP A 599 -22.13 16.62 17.00
N SER A 600 -23.01 15.74 17.46
CA SER A 600 -23.29 15.54 18.89
C SER A 600 -22.70 14.23 19.37
N VAL A 601 -21.99 14.26 20.51
CA VAL A 601 -21.35 13.10 21.12
C VAL A 601 -21.83 12.98 22.56
N LYS A 602 -22.08 11.75 23.02
CA LYS A 602 -22.36 11.50 24.43
C LYS A 602 -21.06 11.49 25.23
N VAL A 603 -21.05 12.17 26.36
CA VAL A 603 -19.93 12.15 27.29
C VAL A 603 -19.87 10.78 27.96
N SER A 604 -18.68 10.19 28.01
CA SER A 604 -18.44 8.93 28.70
C SER A 604 -18.67 9.02 30.21
N ARG A 605 -18.76 7.86 30.87
CA ARG A 605 -18.81 7.75 32.34
C ARG A 605 -17.62 8.42 33.03
N SER A 606 -16.43 8.40 32.41
CA SER A 606 -15.24 9.07 32.95
C SER A 606 -15.18 10.58 32.67
N GLY A 607 -16.18 11.15 31.98
CA GLY A 607 -16.14 12.54 31.53
C GLY A 607 -15.37 12.76 30.22
N LEU A 608 -15.01 11.68 29.51
CA LEU A 608 -14.28 11.76 28.25
C LEU A 608 -15.19 12.10 27.06
N ILE A 609 -14.74 13.05 26.23
CA ILE A 609 -15.30 13.39 24.92
C ILE A 609 -14.22 13.13 23.86
N GLN A 610 -14.44 12.14 23.01
CA GLN A 610 -13.55 11.81 21.90
C GLN A 610 -14.27 12.05 20.57
N PHE A 611 -13.71 12.89 19.70
CA PHE A 611 -14.32 13.24 18.43
C PHE A 611 -13.31 13.34 17.28
N PRO A 612 -13.49 12.57 16.20
CA PRO A 612 -12.63 12.65 15.02
C PRO A 612 -13.19 13.58 13.92
N PHE A 613 -12.43 14.63 13.60
CA PHE A 613 -12.82 15.60 12.57
C PHE A 613 -12.53 15.12 11.14
N HIS A 614 -13.53 15.17 10.27
CA HIS A 614 -13.36 14.86 8.85
C HIS A 614 -12.79 16.04 8.05
N GLN A 615 -13.13 17.27 8.42
CA GLN A 615 -12.71 18.46 7.70
C GLN A 615 -11.25 18.86 8.00
N TYR A 616 -10.59 19.48 7.03
CA TYR A 616 -9.29 20.11 7.27
C TYR A 616 -9.49 21.44 8.00
N PHE A 617 -8.66 21.68 9.02
CA PHE A 617 -8.76 22.91 9.79
C PHE A 617 -8.34 24.12 8.92
N PRO A 618 -9.10 25.24 8.96
CA PRO A 618 -8.70 26.49 8.32
C PRO A 618 -7.44 27.09 9.00
N ASP A 619 -6.88 28.15 8.40
CA ASP A 619 -5.67 28.77 8.94
C ASP A 619 -5.92 29.39 10.32
N GLU A 620 -7.07 30.02 10.56
CA GLU A 620 -7.58 30.34 11.90
C GLU A 620 -8.84 29.50 12.20
N TRP A 621 -8.74 28.61 13.17
CA TRP A 621 -9.82 27.67 13.49
C TRP A 621 -10.28 27.83 14.93
N GLY A 622 -11.54 27.51 15.19
CA GLY A 622 -12.09 27.44 16.54
C GLY A 622 -12.95 26.19 16.68
N ILE A 623 -12.81 25.50 17.80
CA ILE A 623 -13.72 24.42 18.19
C ILE A 623 -14.54 24.94 19.37
N ARG A 624 -15.86 24.75 19.31
CA ARG A 624 -16.77 25.03 20.42
C ARG A 624 -17.47 23.74 20.81
N ILE A 625 -17.50 23.46 22.11
CA ILE A 625 -18.24 22.36 22.72
C ILE A 625 -19.31 22.99 23.60
N THR A 626 -20.57 22.67 23.38
CA THR A 626 -21.70 23.17 24.18
C THR A 626 -22.52 22.02 24.73
N PHE A 627 -23.15 22.24 25.90
CA PHE A 627 -24.00 21.25 26.56
C PHE A 627 -25.48 21.66 26.55
N ASP A 628 -25.86 22.57 25.63
CA ASP A 628 -27.21 23.11 25.48
C ASP A 628 -28.14 22.13 24.74
N ASP A 629 -28.36 20.96 25.35
CA ASP A 629 -29.35 19.98 24.88
C ASP A 629 -30.55 19.92 25.83
N GLY A 630 -31.74 19.80 25.25
CA GLY A 630 -32.99 19.74 26.01
C GLY A 630 -33.09 18.55 26.97
N ASN A 631 -32.31 17.48 26.75
CA ASN A 631 -32.27 16.30 27.62
C ASN A 631 -31.18 16.39 28.71
N ASN A 632 -30.27 17.36 28.62
CA ASN A 632 -29.22 17.52 29.63
C ASN A 632 -29.78 18.15 30.92
N PRO A 633 -29.18 17.92 32.10
CA PRO A 633 -29.54 18.59 33.34
C PRO A 633 -29.44 20.11 33.21
N VAL A 634 -30.45 20.86 33.71
CA VAL A 634 -30.56 22.32 33.53
C VAL A 634 -29.31 23.08 34.02
N HIS A 635 -28.70 22.63 35.12
CA HIS A 635 -27.51 23.24 35.69
C HIS A 635 -26.26 23.10 34.80
N LEU A 636 -26.23 22.10 33.90
CA LEU A 636 -25.10 21.86 32.99
C LEU A 636 -25.29 22.51 31.62
N ARG A 637 -26.51 22.90 31.23
CA ARG A 637 -26.82 23.41 29.87
C ARG A 637 -26.07 24.67 29.48
N ASN A 638 -25.76 25.53 30.45
CA ASN A 638 -25.02 26.78 30.22
C ASN A 638 -23.50 26.56 30.11
N SER A 639 -23.03 25.31 30.19
CA SER A 639 -21.63 24.98 30.13
C SER A 639 -21.12 24.97 28.69
N TRP A 640 -19.89 25.42 28.49
CA TRP A 640 -19.25 25.41 27.18
C TRP A 640 -17.71 25.40 27.28
N VAL A 641 -17.06 24.90 26.24
CA VAL A 641 -15.60 24.94 26.06
C VAL A 641 -15.29 25.50 24.68
N ALA A 642 -14.45 26.53 24.60
CA ALA A 642 -13.97 27.07 23.34
C ALA A 642 -12.45 26.92 23.24
N ILE A 643 -12.03 26.29 22.14
CA ILE A 643 -10.65 25.93 21.84
C ILE A 643 -10.29 26.67 20.55
N PRO A 644 -9.83 27.93 20.65
CA PRO A 644 -9.30 28.65 19.50
C PRO A 644 -7.92 28.11 19.12
N GLY A 645 -7.57 28.18 17.84
CA GLY A 645 -6.25 27.83 17.36
C GLY A 645 -5.91 28.43 16.01
N GLU A 646 -4.68 28.21 15.59
CA GLU A 646 -4.16 28.68 14.31
C GLU A 646 -3.20 27.66 13.71
N ARG A 647 -3.06 27.69 12.39
CA ARG A 647 -2.08 26.90 11.64
C ARG A 647 -0.84 27.75 11.42
N ARG A 648 0.27 27.39 12.05
CA ARG A 648 1.55 28.05 11.84
C ARG A 648 2.46 27.19 10.97
N PHE A 649 3.15 27.83 10.04
CA PHE A 649 4.25 27.20 9.34
C PHE A 649 5.40 26.97 10.32
N HIS A 650 5.94 25.76 10.34
CA HIS A 650 7.16 25.49 11.08
C HIS A 650 8.29 26.29 10.42
N ARG A 651 9.08 27.01 11.22
CA ARG A 651 10.20 27.80 10.72
C ARG A 651 11.51 27.24 11.26
N ASN A 652 12.54 27.27 10.44
CA ASN A 652 13.91 27.00 10.88
C ASN A 652 14.40 28.17 11.77
N PHE A 653 15.54 28.00 12.45
CA PHE A 653 16.15 29.05 13.28
C PHE A 653 16.43 30.34 12.49
N ASP A 654 16.65 30.24 11.18
CA ASP A 654 16.84 31.36 10.25
C ASP A 654 15.53 32.05 9.80
N ARG A 655 14.38 31.67 10.38
CA ARG A 655 13.02 32.13 10.03
C ARG A 655 12.50 31.71 8.65
N SER A 656 13.24 30.92 7.87
CA SER A 656 12.75 30.30 6.64
C SER A 656 11.67 29.26 6.96
N ILE A 657 10.69 29.08 6.07
CA ILE A 657 9.67 28.04 6.24
C ILE A 657 10.35 26.67 6.10
N LYS A 658 10.21 25.82 7.12
CA LYS A 658 10.72 24.46 7.08
C LYS A 658 9.91 23.67 6.07
N VAL A 659 10.59 23.27 5.02
CA VAL A 659 10.05 22.43 3.97
C VAL A 659 10.52 21.01 4.23
N ASP A 660 9.62 20.04 4.07
CA ASP A 660 9.98 18.63 4.09
C ASP A 660 10.99 18.35 2.95
N PRO A 661 12.20 17.83 3.24
CA PRO A 661 13.23 17.56 2.24
C PRO A 661 12.75 16.71 1.07
N ASP A 662 11.86 15.76 1.32
CA ASP A 662 11.42 14.79 0.31
C ASP A 662 10.19 15.28 -0.46
N SER A 663 9.15 15.72 0.23
CA SER A 663 7.90 16.14 -0.41
C SER A 663 7.93 17.58 -0.95
N GLN A 664 8.91 18.38 -0.54
CA GLN A 664 9.06 19.80 -0.88
C GLN A 664 7.83 20.65 -0.48
N ARG A 665 7.09 20.19 0.53
CA ARG A 665 5.92 20.88 1.08
C ARG A 665 6.25 21.60 2.38
N PRO A 666 5.67 22.78 2.64
CA PRO A 666 5.88 23.48 3.90
C PRO A 666 5.22 22.71 5.05
N LEU A 667 5.99 22.43 6.10
CA LEU A 667 5.47 21.76 7.29
C LEU A 667 4.57 22.73 8.06
N LYS A 668 3.29 22.37 8.21
CA LYS A 668 2.31 23.13 8.99
C LYS A 668 2.10 22.43 10.33
N LYS A 669 2.18 23.19 11.43
CA LYS A 669 1.84 22.72 12.78
C LYS A 669 0.59 23.45 13.25
N THR A 670 -0.36 22.70 13.76
CA THR A 670 -1.54 23.24 14.42
C THR A 670 -1.17 23.65 15.84
N VAL A 671 -1.48 24.89 16.22
CA VAL A 671 -1.21 25.43 17.54
C VAL A 671 -2.53 25.82 18.19
N THR A 672 -2.79 25.25 19.35
CA THR A 672 -3.94 25.63 20.18
C THR A 672 -3.59 26.91 20.93
N LEU A 673 -4.49 27.89 20.91
CA LEU A 673 -4.39 29.13 21.67
C LEU A 673 -4.96 28.94 23.08
N GLN A 674 -5.02 30.00 23.88
CA GLN A 674 -5.60 29.92 25.22
C GLN A 674 -7.05 29.43 25.16
N VAL A 675 -7.28 28.30 25.83
CA VAL A 675 -8.61 27.69 25.95
C VAL A 675 -9.42 28.49 26.95
N THR A 676 -10.66 28.77 26.59
CA THR A 676 -11.65 29.40 27.48
C THR A 676 -12.79 28.43 27.70
N SER A 677 -13.21 28.24 28.94
CA SER A 677 -14.31 27.35 29.28
C SER A 677 -15.17 27.94 30.39
N ASN A 678 -16.44 27.55 30.38
CA ASN A 678 -17.36 27.72 31.48
C ASN A 678 -17.91 26.33 31.80
N LEU A 679 -17.28 25.66 32.75
CA LEU A 679 -17.73 24.37 33.28
C LEU A 679 -18.21 24.58 34.72
N ALA A 680 -19.02 23.64 35.22
CA ALA A 680 -19.47 23.64 36.60
C ALA A 680 -18.26 23.70 37.57
N ASP A 681 -18.47 24.40 38.67
CA ASP A 681 -17.47 24.69 39.71
C ASP A 681 -16.17 25.36 39.22
N GLY A 682 -16.18 25.94 38.02
CA GLY A 682 -15.00 26.59 37.44
C GLY A 682 -13.91 25.60 37.03
N ALA A 683 -14.25 24.32 36.85
CA ALA A 683 -13.32 23.29 36.43
C ALA A 683 -12.65 23.61 35.08
N LYS A 684 -11.40 23.17 34.92
CA LYS A 684 -10.64 23.32 33.67
C LYS A 684 -10.63 22.01 32.89
N PRO A 685 -10.95 22.01 31.59
CA PRO A 685 -10.90 20.80 30.79
C PRO A 685 -9.46 20.41 30.46
N ILE A 686 -9.18 19.10 30.41
CA ILE A 686 -7.92 18.57 29.88
C ILE A 686 -8.13 18.32 28.38
N ILE A 687 -7.28 18.90 27.53
CA ILE A 687 -7.45 18.85 26.07
C ILE A 687 -6.22 18.25 25.41
N ASN A 688 -6.44 17.23 24.58
CA ASN A 688 -5.45 16.67 23.69
C ASN A 688 -6.00 16.68 22.26
N LEU A 689 -5.32 17.41 21.37
CA LEU A 689 -5.70 17.52 19.96
C LEU A 689 -4.58 16.94 19.11
N ARG A 690 -4.85 15.80 18.47
CA ARG A 690 -4.00 15.23 17.44
C ARG A 690 -4.47 15.70 16.08
N TYR A 691 -3.53 16.13 15.24
CA TYR A 691 -3.84 16.64 13.91
C TYR A 691 -2.76 16.28 12.90
N SER A 692 -3.15 15.60 11.82
CA SER A 692 -2.33 15.37 10.64
C SER A 692 -3.16 15.40 9.35
N GLU A 693 -2.59 15.98 8.30
CA GLU A 693 -3.17 15.96 6.93
C GLU A 693 -2.49 14.90 6.04
N SER A 694 -1.35 14.35 6.45
CA SER A 694 -0.55 13.46 5.62
C SER A 694 -1.16 12.06 5.54
N PRO A 695 -1.31 11.46 4.35
CA PRO A 695 -1.65 10.05 4.24
C PRO A 695 -0.50 9.20 4.82
N LYS A 696 -0.82 8.04 5.38
CA LYS A 696 0.13 7.12 6.02
C LYS A 696 0.38 5.88 5.17
N ALA A 697 1.60 5.38 5.19
CA ALA A 697 1.96 4.10 4.58
C ALA A 697 2.79 3.29 5.57
N MET A 698 2.27 2.16 6.02
CA MET A 698 3.01 1.21 6.85
C MET A 698 3.46 0.02 6.02
N PHE A 699 4.72 -0.36 6.21
CA PHE A 699 5.25 -1.62 5.73
C PHE A 699 5.59 -2.52 6.91
N ILE A 700 5.09 -3.75 6.89
CA ILE A 700 5.35 -4.75 7.93
C ILE A 700 6.32 -5.78 7.34
N VAL A 701 7.57 -5.75 7.78
CA VAL A 701 8.59 -6.68 7.30
C VAL A 701 8.69 -7.84 8.27
N THR A 702 8.33 -9.02 7.80
CA THR A 702 8.39 -10.27 8.57
C THR A 702 9.62 -11.09 8.22
N PRO A 703 10.23 -11.80 9.19
CA PRO A 703 11.30 -12.74 8.90
C PRO A 703 10.75 -13.98 8.18
N GLN A 704 11.48 -14.48 7.17
CA GLN A 704 11.04 -15.63 6.37
C GLN A 704 11.24 -16.98 7.05
N SER A 705 12.05 -17.02 8.11
CA SER A 705 12.51 -18.26 8.75
C SER A 705 11.80 -18.59 10.06
N ASN A 706 10.93 -17.72 10.58
CA ASN A 706 10.33 -17.89 11.90
C ASN A 706 8.85 -17.46 11.92
N ASP A 707 7.98 -18.47 11.92
CA ASP A 707 6.52 -18.32 11.91
C ASP A 707 5.99 -17.62 13.18
N ASN A 708 6.68 -17.72 14.30
CA ASN A 708 6.24 -17.08 15.55
C ASN A 708 6.27 -15.55 15.44
N TYR A 709 7.25 -14.99 14.73
CA TYR A 709 7.32 -13.54 14.50
C TYR A 709 6.26 -13.03 13.51
N ALA A 710 5.75 -13.89 12.62
CA ALA A 710 4.66 -13.53 11.72
C ALA A 710 3.34 -13.28 12.48
N SER A 711 3.14 -13.88 13.67
CA SER A 711 1.97 -13.63 14.52
C SER A 711 1.86 -12.17 15.00
N ILE A 712 2.99 -11.49 15.19
CA ILE A 712 3.05 -10.06 15.56
C ILE A 712 2.43 -9.20 14.46
N ALA A 713 2.63 -9.55 13.18
CA ALA A 713 2.01 -8.86 12.06
C ALA A 713 0.49 -9.09 12.02
N SER A 714 0.03 -10.31 12.29
CA SER A 714 -1.41 -10.61 12.40
C SER A 714 -2.07 -9.83 13.54
N LEU A 715 -1.41 -9.74 14.70
CA LEU A 715 -1.84 -8.90 15.83
C LEU A 715 -1.95 -7.43 15.45
N PHE A 716 -0.94 -6.89 14.76
CA PHE A 716 -0.96 -5.51 14.30
C PHE A 716 -2.15 -5.23 13.38
N LEU A 717 -2.35 -6.07 12.36
CA LEU A 717 -3.45 -5.93 11.40
C LEU A 717 -4.82 -6.02 12.09
N GLY A 718 -4.97 -6.95 13.03
CA GLY A 718 -6.18 -7.11 13.84
C GLY A 718 -6.52 -5.88 14.66
N GLN A 719 -5.53 -5.30 15.36
CA GLN A 719 -5.74 -4.07 16.14
C GLN A 719 -6.09 -2.87 15.27
N VAL A 720 -5.39 -2.67 14.14
CA VAL A 720 -5.74 -1.58 13.20
C VAL A 720 -7.18 -1.69 12.75
N PHE A 721 -7.63 -2.90 12.43
CA PHE A 721 -9.01 -3.09 12.04
C PHE A 721 -9.98 -2.78 13.18
N SER A 722 -9.78 -3.43 14.34
CA SER A 722 -10.71 -3.37 15.47
C SER A 722 -10.93 -1.92 15.93
N ILE A 723 -9.84 -1.20 16.21
CA ILE A 723 -9.89 0.15 16.77
C ILE A 723 -10.50 1.15 15.79
N ASN A 724 -10.06 1.12 14.53
CA ASN A 724 -10.59 2.04 13.53
C ASN A 724 -12.05 1.74 13.19
N THR A 725 -12.46 0.46 13.22
CA THR A 725 -13.86 0.08 13.03
C THR A 725 -14.74 0.51 14.20
N GLN A 726 -14.27 0.33 15.43
CA GLN A 726 -14.96 0.77 16.64
C GLN A 726 -15.22 2.28 16.60
N ILE A 727 -14.18 3.10 16.41
CA ILE A 727 -14.33 4.56 16.33
C ILE A 727 -15.23 4.94 15.14
N ALA A 728 -15.07 4.29 13.98
CA ALA A 728 -15.94 4.53 12.84
C ALA A 728 -17.41 4.18 13.12
N SER A 729 -17.69 3.19 13.96
CA SER A 729 -19.06 2.79 14.30
C SER A 729 -19.76 3.74 15.27
N GLU A 730 -19.00 4.42 16.12
CA GLU A 730 -19.51 5.34 17.15
C GLU A 730 -19.90 6.71 16.56
N ILE A 731 -19.29 7.10 15.43
CA ILE A 731 -19.55 8.38 14.76
C ILE A 731 -20.73 8.33 13.79
N THR A 732 -21.42 9.47 13.63
CA THR A 732 -22.61 9.62 12.78
C THR A 732 -22.36 9.24 11.32
N ARG A 733 -21.18 9.60 10.76
CA ARG A 733 -20.83 9.33 9.35
C ARG A 733 -20.54 7.86 9.03
N ARG A 734 -20.29 7.01 10.05
CA ARG A 734 -19.97 5.58 9.93
C ARG A 734 -18.81 5.21 9.00
N LYS A 735 -17.85 6.13 8.79
CA LYS A 735 -16.74 5.98 7.85
C LYS A 735 -15.47 6.66 8.36
N MET A 736 -14.32 6.05 8.08
CA MET A 736 -13.01 6.66 8.29
C MET A 736 -12.80 7.86 7.37
N ASP A 737 -11.87 8.75 7.74
CA ASP A 737 -11.55 9.93 6.93
C ASP A 737 -10.92 9.57 5.59
N ARG A 738 -10.08 8.53 5.62
CA ARG A 738 -9.36 8.00 4.47
C ARG A 738 -9.52 6.50 4.49
N ARG A 739 -9.67 5.89 3.32
CA ARG A 739 -9.71 4.43 3.19
C ARG A 739 -8.35 3.84 3.54
N ILE A 740 -8.35 2.66 4.14
CA ILE A 740 -7.13 1.89 4.40
C ILE A 740 -7.08 0.76 3.37
N ILE A 741 -6.04 0.75 2.54
CA ILE A 741 -5.73 -0.36 1.63
C ILE A 741 -4.78 -1.31 2.34
N TYR A 742 -5.24 -2.53 2.57
CA TYR A 742 -4.44 -3.65 3.07
C TYR A 742 -3.92 -4.42 1.87
N LYS A 743 -2.70 -4.09 1.44
CA LYS A 743 -1.99 -4.86 0.41
C LYS A 743 -1.31 -6.02 1.11
N LEU A 744 -1.95 -7.18 1.10
CA LEU A 744 -1.44 -8.36 1.80
C LEU A 744 -0.60 -9.19 0.83
N ASN A 745 0.69 -8.83 0.71
CA ASN A 745 1.65 -9.64 -0.04
C ASN A 745 1.99 -10.92 0.74
N GLU A 746 2.12 -12.03 0.02
CA GLU A 746 2.42 -13.35 0.60
C GLU A 746 1.52 -13.72 1.78
N PHE A 747 0.21 -13.48 1.64
CA PHE A 747 -0.80 -13.68 2.70
C PHE A 747 -0.73 -15.09 3.35
N SER A 748 -0.32 -16.10 2.59
CA SER A 748 -0.18 -17.47 3.08
C SER A 748 0.99 -17.70 4.05
N MET A 749 1.85 -16.71 4.31
CA MET A 749 2.89 -16.81 5.34
C MET A 749 2.38 -16.38 6.72
N PHE A 750 1.24 -15.69 6.77
CA PHE A 750 0.70 -15.20 8.03
C PHE A 750 -0.13 -16.30 8.70
N PRO A 751 -0.01 -16.47 10.03
CA PRO A 751 -0.94 -17.29 10.77
C PRO A 751 -2.35 -16.70 10.63
N ARG A 752 -3.35 -17.53 10.93
CA ARG A 752 -4.76 -17.14 10.89
C ARG A 752 -4.98 -15.82 11.61
N ILE A 753 -5.60 -14.86 10.93
CA ILE A 753 -6.04 -13.59 11.52
C ILE A 753 -7.46 -13.83 12.06
N PRO A 754 -7.68 -13.81 13.39
CA PRO A 754 -9.01 -14.03 13.94
C PRO A 754 -10.03 -13.00 13.42
N GLY A 755 -11.20 -13.47 12.98
CA GLY A 755 -12.28 -12.60 12.49
C GLY A 755 -12.03 -11.95 11.13
N PHE A 756 -11.12 -12.50 10.31
CA PHE A 756 -10.81 -11.97 8.98
C PHE A 756 -11.97 -12.11 7.95
N ASP A 757 -12.88 -13.05 8.16
CA ASP A 757 -14.17 -13.14 7.47
C ASP A 757 -15.04 -11.90 7.73
N ASN A 758 -15.20 -11.53 9.00
CA ASN A 758 -15.92 -10.35 9.46
C ASN A 758 -15.24 -9.06 8.99
N PHE A 759 -13.91 -9.07 8.93
CA PHE A 759 -13.10 -8.01 8.34
C PHE A 759 -13.50 -7.72 6.88
N LEU A 760 -13.63 -8.76 6.06
CA LEU A 760 -13.98 -8.61 4.65
C LEU A 760 -15.45 -8.22 4.46
N THR A 761 -16.37 -8.78 5.25
CA THR A 761 -17.81 -8.51 5.09
C THR A 761 -18.22 -7.13 5.62
N ARG A 762 -17.75 -6.75 6.82
CA ARG A 762 -18.13 -5.49 7.48
C ARG A 762 -17.16 -4.34 7.19
N GLY A 763 -15.87 -4.64 7.06
CA GLY A 763 -14.81 -3.63 6.96
C GLY A 763 -14.95 -2.70 5.75
N LEU A 764 -15.50 -3.20 4.63
CA LEU A 764 -15.73 -2.39 3.43
C LEU A 764 -16.65 -1.19 3.69
N THR A 765 -17.62 -1.33 4.60
CA THR A 765 -18.58 -0.28 4.96
C THR A 765 -17.87 0.92 5.60
N TYR A 766 -16.90 0.64 6.48
CA TYR A 766 -16.16 1.65 7.24
C TYR A 766 -14.97 2.23 6.47
N GLY A 767 -14.51 1.53 5.42
CA GLY A 767 -13.45 1.99 4.50
C GLY A 767 -12.19 1.12 4.47
N HIS A 768 -12.25 -0.11 4.98
CA HIS A 768 -11.17 -1.10 4.84
C HIS A 768 -11.29 -1.81 3.48
N ILE A 769 -10.22 -1.82 2.69
CA ILE A 769 -10.16 -2.50 1.39
C ILE A 769 -8.96 -3.44 1.39
N VAL A 770 -9.19 -4.69 1.01
CA VAL A 770 -8.16 -5.73 1.00
C VAL A 770 -7.75 -6.03 -0.44
N ASP A 771 -6.45 -6.05 -0.67
CA ASP A 771 -5.84 -6.51 -1.91
C ASP A 771 -4.87 -7.65 -1.59
N MET A 772 -5.33 -8.87 -1.79
CA MET A 772 -4.63 -10.08 -1.37
C MET A 772 -3.83 -10.67 -2.52
N TYR A 773 -2.60 -11.07 -2.22
CA TYR A 773 -1.68 -11.66 -3.18
C TYR A 773 -1.37 -13.11 -2.78
N VAL A 774 -2.10 -14.08 -3.38
CA VAL A 774 -1.85 -15.54 -3.23
C VAL A 774 -1.21 -16.20 -4.47
N GLN A 775 -0.47 -17.30 -4.34
CA GLN A 775 0.11 -17.97 -5.51
C GLN A 775 -0.90 -18.89 -6.20
N ASP A 776 -1.70 -19.59 -5.40
CA ASP A 776 -2.78 -20.49 -5.80
C ASP A 776 -3.95 -20.37 -4.78
N ASP A 777 -5.10 -20.91 -5.13
CA ASP A 777 -6.31 -20.83 -4.29
C ASP A 777 -6.19 -21.77 -3.05
N VAL A 778 -5.38 -22.83 -3.15
CA VAL A 778 -5.15 -23.84 -2.08
C VAL A 778 -4.31 -23.28 -0.93
N GLN A 779 -3.48 -22.28 -1.17
CA GLN A 779 -2.63 -21.67 -0.14
C GLN A 779 -3.41 -21.09 1.02
N LEU A 780 -4.65 -20.65 0.78
CA LEU A 780 -5.51 -20.11 1.82
C LEU A 780 -5.96 -21.22 2.80
N THR A 781 -6.13 -22.45 2.33
CA THR A 781 -6.55 -23.60 3.15
C THR A 781 -5.44 -24.14 4.05
N LYS A 782 -4.24 -23.54 4.04
CA LYS A 782 -3.15 -23.91 4.96
C LYS A 782 -3.35 -23.38 6.37
N HIS A 783 -3.91 -22.17 6.50
CA HIS A 783 -4.07 -21.48 7.79
C HIS A 783 -5.54 -21.23 8.15
N TYR A 784 -6.44 -21.33 7.17
CA TYR A 784 -7.88 -21.15 7.36
C TYR A 784 -8.61 -22.47 7.08
N ALA A 785 -9.67 -22.74 7.83
CA ALA A 785 -10.53 -23.88 7.55
C ALA A 785 -11.17 -23.74 6.15
N GLU A 786 -11.50 -24.85 5.49
CA GLU A 786 -11.98 -24.83 4.09
C GLU A 786 -13.24 -23.95 3.90
N ALA A 787 -14.16 -23.96 4.86
CA ALA A 787 -15.35 -23.11 4.87
C ALA A 787 -14.99 -21.61 4.96
N GLU A 788 -14.08 -21.26 5.87
CA GLU A 788 -13.60 -19.89 6.09
C GLU A 788 -12.80 -19.38 4.87
N ALA A 789 -11.93 -20.22 4.30
CA ALA A 789 -11.20 -19.92 3.06
C ALA A 789 -12.14 -19.65 1.88
N THR A 790 -13.20 -20.45 1.74
CA THR A 790 -14.22 -20.26 0.70
C THR A 790 -14.97 -18.94 0.89
N GLU A 791 -15.34 -18.59 2.13
CA GLU A 791 -15.99 -17.32 2.44
C GLU A 791 -15.09 -16.11 2.15
N ILE A 792 -13.81 -16.19 2.52
CA ILE A 792 -12.81 -15.18 2.20
C ILE A 792 -12.75 -14.98 0.68
N MET A 793 -12.59 -16.06 -0.10
CA MET A 793 -12.51 -15.99 -1.55
C MET A 793 -13.78 -15.42 -2.21
N ASN A 794 -14.96 -15.77 -1.69
CA ASN A 794 -16.24 -15.27 -2.19
C ASN A 794 -16.41 -13.75 -1.98
N ASN A 795 -15.83 -13.19 -0.91
CA ASN A 795 -15.82 -11.75 -0.67
C ASN A 795 -14.83 -10.99 -1.59
N MET A 796 -13.90 -11.69 -2.26
CA MET A 796 -12.96 -11.11 -3.22
C MET A 796 -13.61 -10.91 -4.60
N MET A 797 -14.41 -9.85 -4.71
CA MET A 797 -15.25 -9.57 -5.89
C MET A 797 -14.48 -9.19 -7.17
N THR A 798 -13.22 -8.76 -7.02
CA THR A 798 -12.33 -8.45 -8.15
C THR A 798 -11.16 -9.44 -8.13
N GLN A 799 -10.92 -10.14 -9.23
CA GLN A 799 -9.88 -11.16 -9.34
C GLN A 799 -8.97 -10.88 -10.52
N PHE A 800 -7.66 -10.91 -10.27
CA PHE A 800 -6.59 -10.75 -11.24
C PHE A 800 -5.83 -12.06 -11.33
N HIS A 801 -5.92 -12.73 -12.48
CA HIS A 801 -5.22 -13.99 -12.72
C HIS A 801 -4.08 -13.75 -13.70
N ILE A 802 -2.84 -14.01 -13.26
CA ILE A 802 -1.63 -13.79 -14.07
C ILE A 802 -1.13 -15.11 -14.66
N LEU A 803 -0.82 -16.08 -13.81
CA LEU A 803 -0.31 -17.39 -14.21
C LEU A 803 -0.34 -18.35 -13.03
N SER A 804 -0.95 -19.53 -13.17
CA SER A 804 -0.83 -20.61 -12.17
C SER A 804 -0.34 -21.91 -12.81
N LYS A 805 0.49 -22.66 -12.07
CA LYS A 805 0.89 -24.02 -12.45
C LYS A 805 -0.10 -25.09 -11.98
N ASP A 806 -0.94 -24.75 -11.01
CA ASP A 806 -1.90 -25.69 -10.45
C ASP A 806 -3.10 -25.88 -11.39
N VAL A 807 -3.41 -27.14 -11.68
CA VAL A 807 -4.48 -27.52 -12.60
C VAL A 807 -5.84 -27.15 -12.01
N LYS A 808 -6.05 -27.38 -10.70
CA LYS A 808 -7.33 -27.08 -10.04
C LYS A 808 -7.64 -25.59 -10.09
N THR A 809 -6.68 -24.74 -9.74
CA THR A 809 -6.80 -23.28 -9.84
C THR A 809 -7.18 -22.85 -11.27
N ASN A 810 -6.53 -23.40 -12.29
CA ASN A 810 -6.84 -23.07 -13.70
C ASN A 810 -8.22 -23.58 -14.13
N GLU A 811 -8.66 -24.76 -13.66
CA GLU A 811 -10.01 -25.27 -13.89
C GLU A 811 -11.07 -24.39 -13.25
N GLU A 812 -10.85 -23.92 -12.02
CA GLU A 812 -11.75 -23.01 -11.34
C GLU A 812 -11.85 -21.65 -12.04
N VAL A 813 -10.71 -21.06 -12.43
CA VAL A 813 -10.70 -19.81 -13.21
C VAL A 813 -11.43 -20.00 -14.54
N SER A 814 -11.21 -21.12 -15.25
CA SER A 814 -11.93 -21.45 -16.48
C SER A 814 -13.44 -21.57 -16.25
N LYS A 815 -13.87 -22.21 -15.15
CA LYS A 815 -15.29 -22.30 -14.76
C LYS A 815 -15.88 -20.92 -14.45
N ARG A 816 -15.14 -20.05 -13.74
CA ARG A 816 -15.55 -18.67 -13.41
C ARG A 816 -15.69 -17.79 -14.66
N LEU A 817 -14.88 -18.00 -15.69
CA LEU A 817 -14.98 -17.29 -16.98
C LEU A 817 -16.21 -17.72 -17.79
N GLY A 818 -16.66 -18.96 -17.60
CA GLY A 818 -17.82 -19.55 -18.27
C GLY A 818 -17.54 -20.10 -19.66
N GLU A 819 -18.60 -20.58 -20.31
CA GLU A 819 -18.55 -21.24 -21.60
C GLU A 819 -19.18 -20.40 -22.71
N ILE A 820 -18.67 -20.57 -23.93
CA ILE A 820 -19.19 -20.04 -25.18
C ILE A 820 -19.78 -21.17 -26.03
N GLU A 821 -20.91 -20.89 -26.68
CA GLU A 821 -21.49 -21.80 -27.67
C GLU A 821 -20.92 -21.48 -29.05
N VAL A 822 -20.23 -22.45 -29.62
CA VAL A 822 -19.63 -22.36 -30.95
C VAL A 822 -20.38 -23.29 -31.89
N GLN A 823 -20.88 -22.75 -32.99
CA GLN A 823 -21.45 -23.57 -34.05
C GLN A 823 -20.31 -24.24 -34.82
N LYS A 824 -20.18 -25.57 -34.67
CA LYS A 824 -19.31 -26.38 -35.50
C LYS A 824 -20.08 -26.90 -36.71
N GLU A 825 -19.50 -26.73 -37.88
CA GLU A 825 -20.00 -27.37 -39.09
C GLU A 825 -19.29 -28.71 -39.22
N LEU A 826 -20.01 -29.80 -38.91
CA LEU A 826 -19.54 -31.15 -39.16
C LEU A 826 -19.76 -31.44 -40.64
N VAL A 827 -18.65 -31.55 -41.37
CA VAL A 827 -18.67 -31.92 -42.79
C VAL A 827 -18.34 -33.41 -42.87
N ASN A 828 -19.37 -34.24 -42.99
CA ASN A 828 -19.17 -35.63 -43.37
C ASN A 828 -18.90 -35.70 -44.87
N SER A 829 -17.61 -35.77 -45.25
CA SER A 829 -17.20 -36.05 -46.62
C SER A 829 -16.82 -37.52 -46.76
N GLN A 830 -17.79 -38.39 -47.07
CA GLN A 830 -17.49 -39.64 -47.76
C GLN A 830 -17.57 -39.36 -49.26
N MET A 831 -16.48 -38.90 -49.89
CA MET A 831 -16.11 -39.12 -51.30
C MET A 831 -15.01 -38.17 -51.77
N GLY A 832 -14.10 -38.70 -52.59
CA GLY A 832 -12.87 -38.07 -53.03
C GLY A 832 -13.01 -36.87 -53.96
N THR A 833 -11.87 -36.18 -54.06
CA THR A 833 -11.42 -34.95 -54.74
C THR A 833 -12.04 -34.43 -56.04
N GLN A 834 -13.18 -34.90 -56.57
CA GLN A 834 -13.64 -34.46 -57.91
C GLN A 834 -15.12 -34.06 -58.10
N GLN A 835 -15.97 -33.99 -57.07
CA GLN A 835 -17.31 -33.42 -57.25
C GLN A 835 -17.74 -32.49 -56.11
N GLN A 836 -18.33 -31.36 -56.52
CA GLN A 836 -18.70 -30.21 -55.71
C GLN A 836 -19.53 -30.56 -54.47
N ASP A 837 -18.95 -30.27 -53.31
CA ASP A 837 -19.49 -29.40 -52.24
C ASP A 837 -21.00 -29.51 -51.89
N ARG A 838 -21.56 -30.72 -51.94
CA ARG A 838 -22.88 -31.09 -51.40
C ARG A 838 -22.74 -32.15 -50.30
N GLY A 839 -21.74 -32.00 -49.43
CA GLY A 839 -21.72 -32.77 -48.18
C GLY A 839 -22.93 -32.38 -47.33
N ASN A 840 -23.53 -33.35 -46.66
CA ASN A 840 -24.57 -33.08 -45.66
C ASN A 840 -23.91 -32.32 -44.51
N ARG A 841 -24.12 -31.01 -44.46
CA ARG A 841 -23.50 -30.09 -43.49
C ARG A 841 -24.40 -30.03 -42.28
N GLN A 842 -23.99 -30.68 -41.20
CA GLN A 842 -24.72 -30.62 -39.95
C GLN A 842 -24.09 -29.54 -39.07
N LEU A 843 -24.89 -28.55 -38.68
CA LEU A 843 -24.49 -27.54 -37.70
C LEU A 843 -24.76 -28.13 -36.31
N SER A 844 -23.70 -28.42 -35.55
CA SER A 844 -23.79 -28.73 -34.12
C SER A 844 -23.42 -27.50 -33.30
N ILE A 845 -24.12 -27.29 -32.19
CA ILE A 845 -23.76 -26.27 -31.20
C ILE A 845 -22.97 -26.97 -30.10
N ASP A 846 -21.68 -26.67 -30.01
CA ASP A 846 -20.80 -27.21 -28.97
C ASP A 846 -20.52 -26.12 -27.93
N LYS A 847 -20.53 -26.49 -26.65
CA LYS A 847 -20.09 -25.62 -25.55
C LYS A 847 -18.59 -25.78 -25.36
N VAL A 848 -17.86 -24.68 -25.41
CA VAL A 848 -16.40 -24.63 -25.25
C VAL A 848 -16.11 -23.57 -24.18
N PRO A 849 -15.18 -23.77 -23.24
CA PRO A 849 -14.82 -22.73 -22.28
C PRO A 849 -14.32 -21.46 -22.99
N LEU A 850 -14.59 -20.28 -22.42
CA LEU A 850 -14.12 -19.00 -22.97
C LEU A 850 -12.58 -18.97 -23.12
N MET A 851 -11.89 -19.63 -22.19
CA MET A 851 -10.48 -19.97 -22.27
C MET A 851 -10.27 -21.29 -21.55
N SER A 852 -9.56 -22.23 -22.17
CA SER A 852 -9.30 -23.54 -21.59
C SER A 852 -8.29 -23.48 -20.43
N PRO A 853 -8.32 -24.41 -19.47
CA PRO A 853 -7.33 -24.48 -18.39
C PRO A 853 -5.88 -24.55 -18.90
N LYS A 854 -5.65 -25.19 -20.05
CA LYS A 854 -4.33 -25.26 -20.69
C LYS A 854 -3.88 -23.88 -21.21
N GLU A 855 -4.77 -23.12 -21.83
CA GLU A 855 -4.44 -21.77 -22.30
C GLU A 855 -4.16 -20.80 -21.14
N LEU A 856 -4.80 -21.01 -19.97
CA LEU A 856 -4.53 -20.26 -18.74
C LEU A 856 -3.14 -20.55 -18.18
N ALA A 857 -2.69 -21.81 -18.28
CA ALA A 857 -1.33 -22.20 -17.87
C ALA A 857 -0.23 -21.70 -18.82
N GLU A 858 -0.58 -21.25 -20.02
CA GLU A 858 0.33 -20.80 -21.09
C GLU A 858 0.14 -19.30 -21.41
N LEU A 859 -0.26 -18.50 -20.41
CA LEU A 859 -0.32 -17.04 -20.56
C LEU A 859 1.07 -16.44 -20.79
N ASN A 860 1.14 -15.50 -21.74
CA ASN A 860 2.40 -14.83 -22.08
C ASN A 860 2.83 -13.83 -21.01
N ASP A 861 4.11 -13.44 -21.05
CA ASP A 861 4.59 -12.31 -20.26
C ASP A 861 3.79 -11.03 -20.62
N GLY A 862 3.27 -10.35 -19.62
CA GLY A 862 2.40 -9.18 -19.75
C GLY A 862 0.90 -9.48 -19.87
N GLU A 863 0.50 -10.73 -20.12
CA GLU A 863 -0.91 -11.12 -20.16
C GLU A 863 -1.49 -11.31 -18.75
N MET A 864 -2.76 -10.95 -18.61
CA MET A 864 -3.51 -11.06 -17.37
C MET A 864 -5.01 -11.15 -17.68
N ILE A 865 -5.74 -11.83 -16.81
CA ILE A 865 -7.20 -11.91 -16.87
C ILE A 865 -7.77 -11.18 -15.67
N VAL A 866 -8.75 -10.31 -15.92
CA VAL A 866 -9.46 -9.55 -14.89
C VAL A 866 -10.93 -9.92 -14.86
N ILE A 867 -11.36 -10.50 -13.74
CA ILE A 867 -12.75 -10.83 -13.44
C ILE A 867 -13.25 -9.85 -12.40
N ARG A 868 -14.42 -9.26 -12.63
CA ARG A 868 -14.87 -8.06 -11.91
C ARG A 868 -16.35 -8.10 -11.60
N LEU A 869 -16.74 -8.88 -10.60
CA LEU A 869 -18.15 -9.20 -10.39
C LEU A 869 -18.96 -8.03 -9.82
N ALA A 870 -18.34 -7.14 -9.05
CA ALA A 870 -19.03 -6.03 -8.38
C ALA A 870 -19.43 -4.87 -9.32
N LYS A 871 -18.76 -4.70 -10.47
CA LYS A 871 -18.99 -3.53 -11.33
C LYS A 871 -20.28 -3.68 -12.15
N ARG A 872 -21.35 -2.99 -11.73
CA ARG A 872 -22.68 -3.04 -12.39
C ARG A 872 -23.09 -1.76 -13.11
N GLN A 873 -22.31 -0.69 -12.97
CA GLN A 873 -22.63 0.62 -13.52
C GLN A 873 -21.42 1.25 -14.22
N ASP A 874 -21.69 2.02 -15.28
CA ASP A 874 -20.68 2.86 -15.93
C ASP A 874 -20.52 4.22 -15.25
N LYS A 875 -19.61 5.06 -15.77
CA LYS A 875 -19.37 6.43 -15.26
C LYS A 875 -20.61 7.34 -15.27
N LYS A 876 -21.68 6.97 -15.99
CA LYS A 876 -22.94 7.71 -16.09
C LYS A 876 -24.09 6.98 -15.38
N PHE A 877 -23.76 6.07 -14.45
CA PHE A 877 -24.72 5.27 -13.67
C PHE A 877 -25.65 4.37 -14.53
N ARG A 878 -25.29 4.10 -15.79
CA ARG A 878 -26.05 3.18 -16.64
C ARG A 878 -25.66 1.75 -16.32
N ARG A 879 -26.64 0.85 -16.33
CA ARG A 879 -26.43 -0.58 -16.09
C ARG A 879 -25.45 -1.15 -17.12
N VAL A 880 -24.41 -1.80 -16.65
CA VAL A 880 -23.44 -2.55 -17.48
C VAL A 880 -23.29 -3.96 -16.97
N ARG A 881 -23.03 -4.88 -17.90
CA ARG A 881 -22.65 -6.24 -17.56
C ARG A 881 -21.15 -6.28 -17.28
N ALA A 882 -20.78 -6.96 -16.20
CA ALA A 882 -19.40 -7.09 -15.80
C ALA A 882 -18.72 -8.23 -16.56
N LEU A 883 -18.37 -7.96 -17.81
CA LEU A 883 -17.64 -8.91 -18.66
C LEU A 883 -16.17 -9.02 -18.21
N PRO A 884 -15.57 -10.22 -18.28
CA PRO A 884 -14.15 -10.40 -17.99
C PRO A 884 -13.30 -9.66 -19.03
N ILE A 885 -12.10 -9.26 -18.63
CA ILE A 885 -11.15 -8.53 -19.46
C ILE A 885 -9.91 -9.39 -19.63
N MET A 886 -9.41 -9.47 -20.86
CA MET A 886 -8.14 -10.11 -21.19
C MET A 886 -7.16 -9.02 -21.61
N ASP A 887 -6.11 -8.83 -20.82
CA ASP A 887 -5.00 -7.96 -21.16
C ASP A 887 -4.05 -8.72 -22.08
N THR A 888 -3.96 -8.30 -23.34
CA THR A 888 -3.13 -8.97 -24.36
C THR A 888 -2.74 -7.99 -25.48
N GLY A 889 -1.59 -8.23 -26.11
CA GLY A 889 -1.04 -7.37 -27.16
C GLY A 889 -0.91 -5.90 -26.73
N ILE A 890 -1.72 -5.02 -27.33
CA ILE A 890 -1.67 -3.57 -27.07
C ILE A 890 -2.17 -3.17 -25.67
N THR A 891 -2.97 -4.03 -25.02
CA THR A 891 -3.52 -3.79 -23.69
C THR A 891 -2.76 -4.49 -22.56
N MET A 892 -1.62 -5.11 -22.87
CA MET A 892 -0.81 -5.79 -21.87
C MET A 892 -0.42 -4.86 -20.72
N MET A 893 -0.42 -5.43 -19.51
CA MET A 893 0.08 -4.74 -18.34
C MET A 893 1.60 -4.62 -18.44
N PRO A 894 2.14 -3.39 -18.42
CA PRO A 894 3.57 -3.20 -18.54
C PRO A 894 4.26 -3.66 -17.25
N ASN A 895 5.45 -4.22 -17.41
CA ASN A 895 6.31 -4.53 -16.28
C ASN A 895 6.87 -3.22 -15.67
N ARG A 896 6.88 -3.12 -14.33
CA ARG A 896 7.45 -1.99 -13.58
C ARG A 896 8.84 -1.62 -14.10
N ARG A 897 9.72 -2.59 -14.39
CA ARG A 897 11.08 -2.33 -14.91
C ARG A 897 11.10 -1.44 -16.15
N GLY A 898 10.15 -1.63 -17.07
CA GLY A 898 10.02 -0.81 -18.27
C GLY A 898 9.23 0.49 -18.07
N LEU A 899 8.36 0.53 -17.05
CA LEU A 899 7.46 1.67 -16.82
C LEU A 899 8.00 2.68 -15.80
N ILE A 900 8.35 2.23 -14.60
CA ILE A 900 8.73 3.06 -13.44
C ILE A 900 10.03 2.58 -12.80
N GLY A 901 10.87 1.86 -13.56
CA GLY A 901 12.11 1.25 -13.10
C GLY A 901 13.17 2.23 -12.62
N LYS A 902 13.05 3.54 -12.91
CA LYS A 902 13.90 4.58 -12.31
C LYS A 902 13.41 5.06 -10.95
N THR A 903 12.09 5.07 -10.75
CA THR A 903 11.46 5.57 -9.52
C THR A 903 11.40 4.49 -8.45
N TYR A 904 11.14 3.24 -8.84
CA TYR A 904 11.06 2.09 -7.95
C TYR A 904 12.29 1.21 -8.19
N ARG A 905 13.28 1.34 -7.30
CA ARG A 905 14.59 0.69 -7.39
C ARG A 905 15.06 0.10 -6.06
N LEU A 906 15.92 -0.91 -6.16
CA LEU A 906 16.60 -1.58 -5.04
C LEU A 906 18.07 -1.15 -4.94
N ASP A 907 18.43 0.04 -5.42
CA ASP A 907 19.81 0.52 -5.50
C ASP A 907 20.32 1.17 -4.19
N TYR A 908 19.65 0.91 -3.06
CA TYR A 908 20.03 1.38 -1.72
C TYR A 908 19.64 0.37 -0.64
N TYR A 909 20.35 0.42 0.48
CA TYR A 909 20.11 -0.43 1.64
C TYR A 909 18.97 0.12 2.51
N THR A 910 18.35 -0.75 3.32
CA THR A 910 17.34 -0.31 4.31
C THR A 910 17.92 0.72 5.26
N THR A 911 19.21 0.58 5.61
CA THR A 911 19.97 1.50 6.47
C THR A 911 20.10 2.90 5.88
N ASP A 912 20.00 3.05 4.56
CA ASP A 912 20.03 4.36 3.90
C ASP A 912 18.69 5.11 4.09
N LEU A 913 17.66 4.40 4.54
CA LEU A 913 16.38 4.98 4.90
C LEU A 913 16.50 5.54 6.32
N ARG A 914 16.19 6.82 6.50
CA ARG A 914 16.16 7.49 7.81
C ARG A 914 14.90 7.08 8.59
N ILE A 915 14.85 5.81 8.99
CA ILE A 915 13.76 5.24 9.78
C ILE A 915 13.86 5.78 11.21
N LYS A 916 12.72 6.16 11.80
CA LYS A 916 12.67 6.59 13.20
C LYS A 916 12.83 5.34 14.07
N ASN A 917 13.88 5.26 14.87
CA ASN A 917 14.01 4.24 15.89
C ASN A 917 14.25 4.92 17.24
N ASN A 918 13.27 4.81 18.14
CA ASN A 918 13.33 5.38 19.49
C ASN A 918 13.78 4.36 20.54
N THR A 919 13.91 3.08 20.18
CA THR A 919 14.21 1.97 21.10
C THR A 919 15.61 1.40 20.92
N LYS A 920 16.36 1.83 19.89
CA LYS A 920 17.73 1.38 19.61
C LYS A 920 18.71 1.54 20.77
N HIS A 921 18.52 2.57 21.60
CA HIS A 921 19.41 2.89 22.71
C HIS A 921 18.99 2.26 24.04
N LEU A 922 17.86 1.54 24.08
CA LEU A 922 17.38 0.89 25.29
C LEU A 922 18.26 -0.31 25.61
N SER A 923 18.74 -0.36 26.85
CA SER A 923 19.46 -1.50 27.39
C SER A 923 18.50 -2.63 27.78
N TYR A 924 19.04 -3.79 28.13
CA TYR A 924 18.24 -4.92 28.64
C TYR A 924 17.43 -4.51 29.88
N GLU A 925 18.04 -3.78 30.80
CA GLU A 925 17.40 -3.31 32.05
C GLU A 925 16.26 -2.32 31.80
N ASP A 926 16.31 -1.53 30.71
CA ASP A 926 15.23 -0.62 30.33
C ASP A 926 14.01 -1.34 29.71
N ILE A 927 14.19 -2.58 29.25
CA ILE A 927 13.19 -3.38 28.53
C ILE A 927 12.56 -4.42 29.48
N PHE A 928 13.36 -4.97 30.39
CA PHE A 928 12.95 -6.00 31.33
C PHE A 928 12.77 -5.41 32.73
N GLN A 929 11.53 -5.31 33.17
CA GLN A 929 11.15 -4.76 34.47
C GLN A 929 11.08 -5.87 35.52
N ASP A 930 11.52 -5.56 36.74
CA ASP A 930 11.34 -6.44 37.89
C ASP A 930 10.06 -6.07 38.64
N TYR A 931 9.15 -7.03 38.79
CA TYR A 931 7.87 -6.83 39.49
C TYR A 931 7.90 -7.24 40.97
N THR A 932 9.05 -7.71 41.47
CA THR A 932 9.26 -8.11 42.87
C THR A 932 8.99 -6.97 43.88
N PRO A 933 9.37 -5.71 43.61
CA PRO A 933 9.05 -4.58 44.50
C PRO A 933 7.55 -4.38 44.69
N TYR A 934 6.76 -4.43 43.61
CA TYR A 934 5.30 -4.24 43.68
C TYR A 934 4.59 -5.37 44.44
N PHE A 935 5.11 -6.61 44.34
CA PHE A 935 4.62 -7.71 45.19
C PHE A 935 4.87 -7.41 46.67
N SER A 936 6.06 -6.91 47.00
CA SER A 936 6.46 -6.61 48.38
C SER A 936 5.67 -5.42 48.94
N GLU A 937 5.49 -4.37 48.14
CA GLU A 937 4.68 -3.19 48.46
C GLU A 937 3.23 -3.58 48.75
N LEU A 938 2.60 -4.39 47.89
CA LEU A 938 1.23 -4.87 48.10
C LEU A 938 1.14 -5.72 49.38
N ARG A 939 2.16 -6.55 49.65
CA ARG A 939 2.21 -7.37 50.86
C ARG A 939 2.35 -6.52 52.11
N GLU A 940 3.20 -5.50 52.10
CA GLU A 940 3.38 -4.56 53.22
C GLU A 940 2.09 -3.79 53.49
N TYR A 941 1.44 -3.27 52.44
CA TYR A 941 0.14 -2.60 52.53
C TYR A 941 -0.93 -3.46 53.22
N VAL A 942 -1.03 -4.73 52.83
CA VAL A 942 -1.99 -5.68 53.43
C VAL A 942 -1.62 -6.04 54.88
N LEU A 943 -0.32 -6.20 55.19
CA LEU A 943 0.14 -6.57 56.53
C LEU A 943 0.05 -5.42 57.55
N ASP A 944 0.24 -4.17 57.12
CA ASP A 944 0.12 -2.98 57.99
C ASP A 944 -1.34 -2.75 58.45
N GLU A 945 -2.34 -3.15 57.66
CA GLU A 945 -3.75 -3.12 58.09
C GLU A 945 -4.06 -4.15 59.19
N ASP A 946 -3.42 -5.32 59.18
CA ASP A 946 -3.62 -6.39 60.17
C ASP A 946 -3.04 -6.03 61.56
N ASP A 947 -2.00 -5.18 61.63
CA ASP A 947 -1.41 -4.74 62.91
C ASP A 947 -2.18 -3.56 63.54
N SER A 948 -2.92 -2.78 62.74
CA SER A 948 -3.72 -1.65 63.24
C SER A 948 -5.08 -2.04 63.84
N THR A 949 -5.56 -3.26 63.59
CA THR A 949 -6.89 -3.74 64.04
C THR A 949 -6.88 -4.66 65.26
N ASN A 950 -5.71 -5.00 65.82
CA ASN A 950 -5.58 -5.87 67.01
C ASN A 950 -5.36 -5.12 68.34
N THR A 951 -6.09 -4.03 68.58
CA THR A 951 -6.28 -3.50 69.93
C THR A 951 -7.76 -3.48 70.34
N SER A 952 -8.36 -4.66 70.51
CA SER A 952 -9.42 -4.79 71.52
C SER A 952 -9.55 -6.22 72.06
N ASN A 953 -9.24 -6.34 73.35
CA ASN A 953 -9.79 -7.27 74.34
C ASN A 953 -10.29 -8.64 73.87
N LYS A 954 -9.60 -9.70 74.31
CA LYS A 954 -10.29 -10.90 74.84
C LYS A 954 -9.49 -11.53 75.99
N PRO A 955 -10.18 -11.99 77.06
CA PRO A 955 -9.56 -12.34 78.33
C PRO A 955 -8.99 -13.76 78.34
N SER A 956 -8.09 -13.95 79.29
CA SER A 956 -7.46 -15.19 79.73
C SER A 956 -8.37 -16.42 79.77
N MET A 957 -7.90 -17.53 79.20
CA MET A 957 -8.01 -18.84 79.85
C MET A 957 -6.70 -19.62 79.70
N THR A 958 -6.22 -20.05 80.86
CA THR A 958 -5.09 -20.92 81.14
C THR A 958 -5.27 -22.31 80.53
N ASN A 959 -4.16 -22.95 80.15
CA ASN A 959 -3.77 -24.26 80.69
C ASN A 959 -2.29 -24.54 80.36
N ASP A 960 -1.53 -24.73 81.43
CA ASP A 960 -0.17 -25.26 81.48
C ASP A 960 -0.02 -26.58 80.72
N VAL A 961 1.19 -26.86 80.21
CA VAL A 961 2.03 -28.01 80.61
C VAL A 961 3.46 -27.85 80.01
N SER A 962 4.40 -27.54 80.90
CA SER A 962 5.82 -27.94 81.02
C SER A 962 6.78 -27.97 79.80
N ASP A 963 7.77 -27.08 79.89
CA ASP A 963 9.17 -27.22 79.46
C ASP A 963 9.90 -28.37 80.24
N PRO A 964 11.08 -28.90 79.84
CA PRO A 964 12.32 -28.10 79.91
C PRO A 964 13.51 -28.45 78.97
N ALA A 965 14.26 -27.39 78.63
CA ALA A 965 15.73 -27.21 78.72
C ALA A 965 16.73 -27.95 77.79
N GLY A 966 17.71 -27.19 77.28
CA GLY A 966 19.12 -27.63 77.21
C GLY A 966 19.92 -27.37 75.92
N VAL A 967 20.65 -26.24 75.88
CA VAL A 967 21.81 -25.83 75.03
C VAL A 967 22.99 -26.84 75.23
N PRO A 968 23.99 -27.12 74.32
CA PRO A 968 24.80 -26.16 73.53
C PRO A 968 25.32 -26.56 72.13
N THR A 969 25.85 -25.51 71.47
CA THR A 969 26.69 -25.38 70.27
C THR A 969 27.95 -26.25 70.23
N ILE A 970 28.33 -26.75 69.04
CA ILE A 970 29.72 -27.08 68.66
C ILE A 970 29.94 -26.72 67.18
N GLU A 971 30.81 -25.74 66.91
CA GLU A 971 31.54 -25.58 65.65
C GLU A 971 32.86 -26.35 65.75
N VAL A 972 33.25 -27.11 64.72
CA VAL A 972 34.67 -27.28 64.32
C VAL A 972 34.77 -27.54 62.80
N ASN A 973 35.51 -26.66 62.14
CA ASN A 973 36.05 -26.72 60.78
C ASN A 973 37.17 -27.77 60.62
N SER A 974 37.32 -28.35 59.41
CA SER A 974 38.60 -28.55 58.67
C SER A 974 38.34 -29.44 57.43
N GLN A 975 38.48 -28.95 56.19
CA GLN A 975 39.68 -28.70 55.38
C GLN A 975 39.81 -29.70 54.19
N PHE A 976 39.68 -29.15 52.98
CA PHE A 976 40.45 -29.35 51.75
C PHE A 976 40.58 -30.71 51.01
N SER A 977 40.15 -30.71 49.74
CA SER A 977 40.94 -30.87 48.48
C SER A 977 40.01 -31.31 47.33
N GLY A 978 40.08 -30.92 46.05
CA GLY A 978 40.96 -30.05 45.26
C GLY A 978 40.66 -30.31 43.76
N ALA A 979 40.95 -29.30 42.91
CA ALA A 979 40.98 -29.25 41.42
C ALA A 979 39.64 -28.93 40.68
N ASP A 980 39.38 -27.70 40.18
CA ASP A 980 39.94 -26.93 39.02
C ASP A 980 39.51 -27.47 37.63
N HIS A 981 39.00 -26.71 36.65
CA HIS A 981 39.01 -25.28 36.31
C HIS A 981 37.83 -24.88 35.39
N GLY A 982 37.46 -23.58 35.36
CA GLY A 982 36.54 -23.02 34.35
C GLY A 982 36.11 -21.54 34.47
N ALA A 983 36.94 -20.68 35.06
CA ALA A 983 36.95 -19.20 35.11
C ALA A 983 35.66 -18.40 34.77
N ALA A 984 34.88 -18.09 35.81
CA ALA A 984 34.14 -16.84 35.93
C ALA A 984 35.06 -15.78 36.56
N VAL A 985 35.08 -14.58 35.99
CA VAL A 985 35.77 -13.42 36.56
C VAL A 985 35.00 -12.99 37.81
N GLN A 986 35.65 -13.12 38.96
CA GLN A 986 35.17 -12.66 40.26
C GLN A 986 35.10 -11.13 40.28
N THR A 987 33.92 -10.61 40.63
CA THR A 987 33.74 -9.28 41.20
C THR A 987 34.48 -9.20 42.53
N GLY A 988 35.62 -8.51 42.54
CA GLY A 988 36.35 -8.17 43.75
C GLY A 988 35.52 -7.28 44.66
N GLN A 989 35.41 -7.69 45.92
CA GLN A 989 34.97 -6.84 47.03
C GLN A 989 35.89 -5.63 47.15
N LEU A 990 35.30 -4.44 47.27
CA LEU A 990 35.94 -3.24 47.82
C LEU A 990 35.10 -2.74 48.99
N ASN A 991 35.27 -3.40 50.15
CA ASN A 991 34.98 -2.80 51.44
C ASN A 991 36.22 -2.04 51.91
N ASN A 992 36.20 -0.71 51.85
CA ASN A 992 36.75 0.20 52.87
C ASN A 992 36.68 1.66 52.39
N THR A 993 35.59 2.35 52.68
CA THR A 993 35.70 3.76 53.06
C THR A 993 34.98 3.88 54.40
N GLY A 994 35.76 3.94 55.48
CA GLY A 994 35.25 4.09 56.85
C GLY A 994 34.65 5.48 57.05
N LEU A 995 33.47 5.72 56.50
CA LEU A 995 32.69 6.94 56.68
C LEU A 995 31.57 6.65 57.66
N LYS A 996 31.62 7.29 58.84
CA LYS A 996 30.54 7.21 59.83
C LYS A 996 29.30 7.89 59.26
N VAL A 997 28.17 7.16 59.24
CA VAL A 997 26.85 7.64 58.77
C VAL A 997 26.47 8.97 59.44
N ASP A 998 26.86 9.14 60.72
CA ASP A 998 26.61 10.35 61.51
C ASP A 998 27.26 11.63 60.91
N GLU A 999 28.44 11.54 60.29
CA GLU A 999 29.12 12.71 59.70
C GLU A 999 28.47 13.16 58.38
N PHE A 1000 27.89 12.23 57.63
CA PHE A 1000 27.19 12.51 56.38
C PHE A 1000 25.85 13.21 56.64
N GLU A 1001 25.08 12.71 57.60
CA GLU A 1001 23.82 13.32 58.04
C GLU A 1001 24.04 14.72 58.65
N GLU A 1002 25.11 14.89 59.46
CA GLU A 1002 25.46 16.21 60.01
C GLU A 1002 25.87 17.20 58.90
N TRP A 1003 26.58 16.74 57.87
CA TRP A 1003 26.99 17.56 56.72
C TRP A 1003 25.82 17.96 55.83
N ILE A 1004 24.88 17.04 55.54
CA ILE A 1004 23.65 17.35 54.79
C ILE A 1004 22.80 18.38 55.53
N SER A 1005 22.65 18.24 56.85
CA SER A 1005 21.85 19.18 57.66
C SER A 1005 22.35 20.63 57.60
N LYS A 1006 23.65 20.84 57.30
CA LYS A 1006 24.28 22.17 57.23
C LYS A 1006 24.23 22.82 55.85
N THR A 1007 23.89 22.08 54.78
CA THR A 1007 24.20 22.47 53.39
C THR A 1007 22.98 22.51 52.46
N GLU A 1008 22.33 23.68 52.32
CA GLU A 1008 21.53 24.03 51.14
C GLU A 1008 22.43 24.71 50.09
N ALA A 1009 22.16 24.51 48.79
CA ALA A 1009 23.06 24.67 47.64
C ALA A 1009 23.97 25.93 47.55
N GLU A 1010 23.59 27.06 48.14
CA GLU A 1010 24.45 28.28 48.23
C GLU A 1010 25.64 28.10 49.20
N ARG A 1011 25.58 27.12 50.11
CA ARG A 1011 26.59 26.89 51.15
C ARG A 1011 27.70 25.91 50.78
N PHE A 1012 27.58 25.06 49.76
CA PHE A 1012 28.71 24.19 49.36
C PHE A 1012 29.89 25.03 48.85
N LYS A 1013 29.58 26.13 48.13
CA LYS A 1013 30.54 27.17 47.71
C LYS A 1013 31.17 27.94 48.89
N ALA A 1014 30.49 28.00 50.04
CA ALA A 1014 30.98 28.62 51.27
C ALA A 1014 31.66 27.62 52.23
N ALA A 1015 31.34 26.34 52.13
CA ALA A 1015 31.87 25.23 52.94
C ALA A 1015 33.27 24.81 52.48
N ILE A 1016 33.57 24.93 51.18
CA ILE A 1016 34.94 25.02 50.70
C ILE A 1016 35.44 26.43 51.04
N SER A 1017 35.83 26.63 52.29
CA SER A 1017 36.45 27.88 52.77
C SER A 1017 37.57 28.30 51.80
N PRO A 1018 37.84 29.61 51.59
CA PRO A 1018 39.01 30.07 50.84
C PRO A 1018 40.36 29.52 51.37
N ALA A 1019 40.37 28.99 52.60
CA ALA A 1019 41.52 28.30 53.18
C ALA A 1019 41.73 26.85 52.68
N LEU A 1020 40.74 26.27 51.98
CA LEU A 1020 40.72 24.90 51.45
C LEU A 1020 40.78 24.85 49.92
N THR A 1021 40.85 26.00 49.23
CA THR A 1021 40.94 26.06 47.76
C THR A 1021 42.40 26.00 47.31
N PRO A 1022 42.89 24.88 46.74
CA PRO A 1022 44.14 24.87 46.00
C PRO A 1022 44.03 25.73 44.73
N GLU A 1023 45.16 26.04 44.09
CA GLU A 1023 45.15 26.75 42.81
C GLU A 1023 44.29 26.00 41.76
N VAL A 1024 43.69 26.74 40.83
CA VAL A 1024 42.70 26.23 39.86
C VAL A 1024 43.19 24.98 39.12
N ASP A 1025 44.46 24.97 38.71
CA ASP A 1025 45.07 23.83 38.01
C ASP A 1025 45.19 22.59 38.90
N GLU A 1026 45.44 22.78 40.19
CA GLU A 1026 45.56 21.72 41.18
C GLU A 1026 44.19 21.18 41.59
N MET A 1027 43.15 22.02 41.62
CA MET A 1027 41.77 21.58 41.80
C MET A 1027 41.27 20.74 40.62
N ASN A 1028 41.62 21.12 39.39
CA ASN A 1028 41.30 20.32 38.20
C ASN A 1028 41.96 18.95 38.25
N ARG A 1029 43.22 18.88 38.69
CA ARG A 1029 43.93 17.61 38.90
C ARG A 1029 43.24 16.73 39.94
N LEU A 1030 42.86 17.29 41.10
CA LEU A 1030 42.18 16.54 42.17
C LEU A 1030 40.81 16.00 41.75
N VAL A 1031 40.07 16.74 40.92
CA VAL A 1031 38.82 16.27 40.35
C VAL A 1031 39.06 15.05 39.45
N VAL A 1032 40.08 15.11 38.59
CA VAL A 1032 40.42 13.98 37.71
C VAL A 1032 40.88 12.78 38.53
N GLU A 1033 41.80 12.96 39.48
CA GLU A 1033 42.27 11.88 40.38
C GLU A 1033 41.11 11.24 41.15
N PHE A 1034 40.20 12.04 41.72
CA PHE A 1034 39.03 11.53 42.42
C PHE A 1034 38.09 10.72 41.49
N LEU A 1035 37.81 11.22 40.29
CA LEU A 1035 36.94 10.53 39.34
C LEU A 1035 37.56 9.21 38.85
N THR A 1036 38.88 9.18 38.65
CA THR A 1036 39.65 7.99 38.32
C THR A 1036 39.64 6.98 39.47
N GLU A 1037 39.91 7.41 40.71
CA GLU A 1037 39.88 6.56 41.90
C GLU A 1037 38.49 5.95 42.18
N GLN A 1038 37.42 6.70 41.92
CA GLN A 1038 36.06 6.19 42.08
C GLN A 1038 35.56 5.38 40.86
N HIS A 1039 36.39 5.17 39.83
CA HIS A 1039 36.04 4.50 38.57
C HIS A 1039 34.85 5.11 37.81
N LEU A 1040 34.63 6.43 37.94
CA LEU A 1040 33.49 7.16 37.37
C LEU A 1040 33.74 7.73 35.97
N GLU A 1041 34.85 7.36 35.32
CA GLU A 1041 35.28 7.91 34.03
C GLU A 1041 34.30 7.62 32.87
N LYS A 1042 33.61 6.46 32.91
CA LYS A 1042 32.65 6.07 31.88
C LYS A 1042 31.40 6.96 31.83
N SER A 1043 31.03 7.56 32.97
CA SER A 1043 29.86 8.43 33.13
C SER A 1043 29.96 9.71 32.29
N PHE A 1044 31.18 10.19 32.03
CA PHE A 1044 31.43 11.48 31.37
C PHE A 1044 31.79 11.38 29.87
N GLY A 1045 31.85 10.16 29.32
CA GLY A 1045 32.16 9.91 27.91
C GLY A 1045 33.49 10.53 27.43
N ASN A 1046 33.71 10.53 26.11
CA ASN A 1046 34.90 11.04 25.40
C ASN A 1046 35.29 12.53 25.64
N THR A 1047 34.71 13.18 26.64
CA THR A 1047 34.90 14.61 26.96
C THR A 1047 36.21 14.87 27.69
N PHE A 1048 36.63 13.99 28.60
CA PHE A 1048 37.91 14.10 29.32
C PHE A 1048 39.08 13.41 28.62
N GLY A 1049 38.83 12.31 27.89
CA GLY A 1049 39.86 11.67 27.05
C GLY A 1049 40.39 12.58 25.94
N ARG A 1050 39.58 13.53 25.45
CA ARG A 1050 40.04 14.60 24.55
C ARG A 1050 40.78 15.73 25.27
N ALA A 1051 40.60 15.87 26.57
CA ALA A 1051 41.27 16.88 27.38
C ALA A 1051 42.67 16.46 27.84
N SER A 1052 42.94 15.15 27.92
CA SER A 1052 44.31 14.64 28.12
C SER A 1052 45.13 14.63 26.83
N GLU A 1053 44.48 14.48 25.67
CA GLU A 1053 45.15 14.42 24.36
C GLU A 1053 45.42 15.79 23.71
N ASP A 1054 44.68 16.84 24.07
CA ASP A 1054 44.88 18.18 23.51
C ASP A 1054 45.24 19.22 24.59
N LYS A 1055 46.20 20.10 24.25
CA LYS A 1055 46.53 21.37 24.93
C LYS A 1055 45.37 22.39 24.92
N LEU A 1056 44.12 21.94 24.98
CA LEU A 1056 42.90 22.72 24.82
C LEU A 1056 42.33 23.27 26.14
N ILE A 1057 42.88 22.90 27.30
CA ILE A 1057 42.61 23.59 28.58
C ILE A 1057 43.64 24.69 28.82
N THR A 1058 43.80 25.60 27.86
CA THR A 1058 44.45 26.91 28.14
C THR A 1058 43.55 28.09 27.79
N SER A 1059 42.33 27.85 27.26
CA SER A 1059 41.48 28.94 26.80
C SER A 1059 39.96 28.77 27.01
N ALA A 1060 39.51 27.76 27.75
CA ALA A 1060 38.12 27.69 28.18
C ALA A 1060 37.98 28.39 29.54
N HIS A 1061 37.14 29.43 29.61
CA HIS A 1061 36.82 30.13 30.86
C HIS A 1061 36.43 29.11 31.94
N THR A 1062 37.23 29.09 33.00
CA THR A 1062 37.19 28.23 34.19
C THR A 1062 35.79 28.06 34.78
N ASP A 1063 34.92 29.04 34.61
CA ASP A 1063 33.56 29.05 35.18
C ASP A 1063 32.63 27.98 34.59
N LEU A 1064 32.81 27.57 33.32
CA LEU A 1064 31.89 26.63 32.66
C LEU A 1064 32.12 25.17 33.10
N THR A 1065 33.38 24.79 33.31
CA THR A 1065 33.75 23.43 33.74
C THR A 1065 33.36 23.19 35.18
N TYR A 1066 33.57 24.19 36.05
CA TYR A 1066 33.10 24.13 37.43
C TYR A 1066 31.58 24.15 37.53
N ALA A 1067 30.87 24.96 36.72
CA ALA A 1067 29.41 24.99 36.74
C ALA A 1067 28.77 23.63 36.39
N LEU A 1068 29.31 22.90 35.41
CA LEU A 1068 28.86 21.56 35.04
C LEU A 1068 29.15 20.52 36.13
N LEU A 1069 30.33 20.59 36.75
CA LEU A 1069 30.68 19.72 37.89
C LEU A 1069 29.84 20.03 39.14
N PHE A 1070 29.55 21.31 39.40
CA PHE A 1070 28.67 21.76 40.48
C PHE A 1070 27.21 21.35 40.24
N GLU A 1071 26.71 21.41 39.00
CA GLU A 1071 25.37 20.88 38.67
C GLU A 1071 25.28 19.38 38.94
N TRP A 1072 26.34 18.63 38.65
CA TRP A 1072 26.37 17.20 38.91
C TRP A 1072 26.46 16.87 40.40
N PHE A 1073 27.33 17.53 41.17
CA PHE A 1073 27.38 17.37 42.63
C PHE A 1073 26.08 17.81 43.33
N ASN A 1074 25.35 18.77 42.77
CA ASN A 1074 24.02 19.15 43.28
C ASN A 1074 22.98 18.04 43.10
N ASN A 1075 23.16 17.16 42.10
CA ASN A 1075 22.26 16.04 41.85
C ASN A 1075 22.62 14.78 42.68
N ASP A 1076 23.87 14.61 43.12
CA ASP A 1076 24.29 13.50 43.98
C ASP A 1076 25.08 14.00 45.23
N LYS A 1077 24.33 14.19 46.33
CA LYS A 1077 24.85 14.68 47.62
C LYS A 1077 25.88 13.75 48.24
N TYR A 1078 25.83 12.44 47.94
CA TYR A 1078 26.73 11.45 48.51
C TYR A 1078 28.11 11.51 47.84
N ILE A 1079 28.14 11.64 46.53
CA ILE A 1079 29.38 11.84 45.76
C ILE A 1079 30.01 13.21 46.09
N ALA A 1080 29.20 14.25 46.26
CA ALA A 1080 29.67 15.57 46.70
C ALA A 1080 30.35 15.53 48.07
N PHE A 1081 29.81 14.77 49.02
CA PHE A 1081 30.41 14.59 50.34
C PHE A 1081 31.74 13.83 50.28
N LYS A 1082 31.82 12.77 49.47
CA LYS A 1082 33.06 12.03 49.25
C LYS A 1082 34.15 12.91 48.65
N PHE A 1083 33.80 13.72 47.66
CA PHE A 1083 34.75 14.66 47.06
C PHE A 1083 35.20 15.73 48.05
N TYR A 1084 34.29 16.28 48.85
CA TYR A 1084 34.62 17.22 49.92
C TYR A 1084 35.63 16.61 50.92
N LYS A 1085 35.40 15.37 51.39
CA LYS A 1085 36.33 14.66 52.29
C LYS A 1085 37.68 14.35 51.61
N TYR A 1086 37.66 14.08 50.30
CA TYR A 1086 38.87 13.87 49.51
C TYR A 1086 39.75 15.13 49.49
N VAL A 1087 39.16 16.28 49.17
CA VAL A 1087 39.86 17.58 49.18
C VAL A 1087 40.29 17.97 50.60
N GLU A 1088 39.45 17.74 51.61
CA GLU A 1088 39.77 18.04 53.01
C GLU A 1088 41.00 17.25 53.49
N ASN A 1089 41.07 15.96 53.14
CA ASN A 1089 42.22 15.10 53.46
C ASN A 1089 43.48 15.53 52.69
N TYR A 1090 43.35 15.88 51.41
CA TYR A 1090 44.46 16.37 50.61
C TYR A 1090 45.07 17.65 51.21
N VAL A 1091 44.25 18.65 51.56
CA VAL A 1091 44.73 19.90 52.16
C VAL A 1091 45.35 19.66 53.54
N LYS A 1092 44.76 18.78 54.36
CA LYS A 1092 45.34 18.37 55.65
C LYS A 1092 46.71 17.71 55.49
N ASN A 1093 46.89 16.86 54.47
CA ASN A 1093 48.16 16.20 54.17
C ASN A 1093 49.19 17.16 53.57
N LYS A 1094 48.76 18.19 52.84
CA LYS A 1094 49.64 19.23 52.29
C LYS A 1094 50.17 20.18 53.38
N GLN A 1095 49.39 20.43 54.43
CA GLN A 1095 49.80 21.25 55.59
C GLN A 1095 50.74 20.54 56.56
N THR A 1096 50.89 19.21 56.49
CA THR A 1096 51.75 18.41 57.38
C THR A 1096 53.13 18.07 56.80
N LEU A 1097 53.43 18.46 55.57
CA LEU A 1097 54.75 18.28 54.95
C LEU A 1097 55.72 19.39 55.39
N PRO A 1098 56.88 19.08 55.99
CA PRO A 1098 57.91 20.08 56.26
C PRO A 1098 58.49 20.57 54.93
N SER A 1099 58.62 21.89 54.78
CA SER A 1099 59.34 22.52 53.68
C SER A 1099 60.81 22.05 53.67
N GLY A 1100 61.19 21.22 52.70
CA GLY A 1100 62.55 20.73 52.50
C GLY A 1100 62.81 20.43 51.03
N ASP A 1101 63.83 21.08 50.50
CA ASP A 1101 64.29 21.09 49.11
C ASP A 1101 64.68 19.71 48.57
N ALA A 1102 64.32 19.42 47.31
CA ALA A 1102 65.24 19.03 46.22
C ALA A 1102 64.46 18.63 44.96
N ALA A 1103 64.77 19.30 43.86
CA ALA A 1103 64.49 18.85 42.51
C ALA A 1103 65.39 17.66 42.16
N ASP A 1104 64.86 16.67 41.44
CA ASP A 1104 65.35 16.22 40.12
C ASP A 1104 64.77 14.85 39.75
N GLU A 1105 64.36 14.77 38.47
CA GLU A 1105 64.22 13.61 37.58
C GLU A 1105 63.49 12.33 38.06
N VAL A 1106 62.55 11.84 37.24
CA VAL A 1106 62.77 10.66 36.39
C VAL A 1106 61.46 10.32 35.65
N ASP A 1107 61.57 10.23 34.33
CA ASP A 1107 60.66 9.54 33.41
C ASP A 1107 60.26 8.15 33.94
N ASP A 1108 58.97 7.81 33.90
CA ASP A 1108 58.48 6.55 33.31
C ASP A 1108 56.99 6.33 33.63
N LEU A 1109 56.20 6.26 32.55
CA LEU A 1109 54.93 5.52 32.50
C LEU A 1109 55.25 4.02 32.71
N PRO A 1110 54.36 3.20 33.33
CA PRO A 1110 53.33 2.57 32.49
C PRO A 1110 52.00 2.18 33.17
N SER A 1111 51.04 1.91 32.26
CA SER A 1111 49.73 1.23 32.33
C SER A 1111 48.54 1.98 32.90
#